data_AF-A0A938V2D6-F1
#
_entry.id   AF-A0A938V2D6-F1
#
_cell.length_a   1.000
_cell.length_b   1.000
_cell.length_c   1.000
_cell.angle_alpha   90.00
_cell.angle_beta   90.00
_cell.angle_gamma   90.00
#
_symmetry.space_group_name_H-M   'P 1'
#
loop_
_entity.id
_entity.type
_entity.pdbx_description
1 polymer ?
#
loop_
_entity_poly.entity_id
_entity_poly.type
_entity_poly.pdbx_seq_one_letter_code
_entity_poly.pdbx_strand_id
1 'polypeptide(L)'
;PCRHAAAPDHDHPLLHGKARVDLAELMAGEVFRGRRYYAPSIVGGTDLFGQVEGFLAVAAEKSDGSFPLILTARAGKGGVILLAASPDLLCTSGTPQSARTAGEDAMRNLLAFATRPDFDRGRPAVSVPRSPVVQAVTVFHDRNGNGVRDADDAGLPGTTLTYDYEDFLTDAAGRVAVPVDPWEPSLLFVRVPDGWTAEKWYLDMRDPGPHALGLQEARSDQGGGVGIAQLSDTHLGRIDLPEDRAVLSMFAADLSRRLGPDTLFAFTGDNTHTGSLAELEAFRSALPRGPQPVLTVMGNHDWGNGPDKGRLFREVLGPTHFAREWNGRLFVAVPRLETHARARRWLAGTIEGSHLPVVLLVHYFPKRSTFDKLPPDKVIAVLSGHWHGDMVTTRNGVVNINSPPALMGGWDFSPGSARVVRLDAGGVARADLVPMAWAALKAQGEGGEADRDRNGKAGPTSQEGREVGDGQPAPGRTSQDGNAATEAAADASQIARSPSDSGPEPVWTASVPGRVLLASPVVAGSRLLVPFRSTGTVGGDGGICALDLGAGTPEWCLSTAAGVANDLVVSGGTIVLAEVDGTVQGVAARDGAVRWRTRLDEAVRAEYVEHYLHSGAVLSKGVAYFCYQGGPFGVEVDSGRIAWTGEQFGGLDAFVHSRGVVVGDSLFCGAFLGGVYRYRLSGSGPAPRERLVKGNVTADLSAHEGLGVLTRDALLSLDPLSGKIGAKARVDYAVLPVAAAWGEFGPFVADGNEGVRRLGKRNGGRAWRLALPSGPLSFALNLREASGLIGSPVAVGRSVLVPGTDGVLRVVSAKSGLLTGGFDAGGPLVSTPAVHSGTAYVATYSGRVLAVPLGKKERN
;
A
#
# COMPACT_ATOMS: atom_id res chain seq x y z
N PRO A 1 -30.14 30.51 -49.91
CA PRO A 1 -31.17 31.02 -50.87
C PRO A 1 -32.44 30.14 -50.77
N CYS A 2 -33.61 30.61 -50.36
CA CYS A 2 -34.19 31.95 -50.51
C CYS A 2 -34.86 32.45 -49.22
N ARG A 3 -34.66 33.74 -48.94
CA ARG A 3 -35.53 34.60 -48.12
C ARG A 3 -36.53 35.29 -49.06
N HIS A 4 -37.78 35.38 -48.63
CA HIS A 4 -38.65 36.56 -48.71
C HIS A 4 -39.78 36.35 -47.70
N ALA A 5 -40.40 37.33 -47.06
CA ALA A 5 -40.06 38.69 -46.64
C ALA A 5 -41.31 39.15 -45.87
N ALA A 6 -41.13 39.73 -44.68
CA ALA A 6 -41.91 40.83 -44.09
C ALA A 6 -41.80 40.79 -42.55
N ALA A 7 -41.31 41.89 -41.98
CA ALA A 7 -41.43 42.27 -40.57
C ALA A 7 -42.66 43.20 -40.43
N PRO A 8 -42.94 43.80 -39.26
CA PRO A 8 -42.98 43.30 -37.87
C PRO A 8 -44.38 43.54 -37.23
N ASP A 9 -44.69 42.90 -36.11
CA ASP A 9 -45.07 43.58 -34.86
C ASP A 9 -45.62 42.63 -33.78
N HIS A 10 -45.11 42.88 -32.56
CA HIS A 10 -45.56 42.53 -31.22
C HIS A 10 -45.43 41.10 -30.63
N ASP A 11 -44.65 41.08 -29.53
CA ASP A 11 -44.66 40.26 -28.31
C ASP A 11 -44.17 38.79 -28.29
N HIS A 12 -43.11 38.58 -27.48
CA HIS A 12 -42.58 37.33 -26.90
C HIS A 12 -43.62 36.67 -25.94
N PRO A 13 -43.52 35.36 -25.52
CA PRO A 13 -42.36 34.47 -25.60
C PRO A 13 -42.61 32.97 -26.00
N LEU A 14 -41.58 32.40 -26.64
CA LEU A 14 -40.98 31.06 -26.41
C LEU A 14 -41.91 29.83 -26.23
N LEU A 15 -42.19 29.16 -27.36
CA LEU A 15 -42.02 27.72 -27.61
C LEU A 15 -42.39 26.72 -26.50
N HIS A 16 -43.69 26.44 -26.39
CA HIS A 16 -44.22 25.12 -26.01
C HIS A 16 -44.41 24.26 -27.28
N GLY A 17 -43.57 23.25 -27.48
CA GLY A 17 -43.72 22.28 -28.56
C GLY A 17 -43.36 20.87 -28.11
N LYS A 18 -44.38 20.06 -27.78
CA LYS A 18 -44.26 18.62 -27.53
C LYS A 18 -44.08 17.91 -28.88
N ALA A 19 -42.90 17.37 -29.17
CA ALA A 19 -42.78 16.30 -30.15
C ALA A 19 -43.11 14.97 -29.45
N ARG A 20 -44.32 14.47 -29.64
CA ARG A 20 -44.70 13.08 -29.31
C ARG A 20 -44.35 12.25 -30.55
N VAL A 21 -43.33 11.40 -30.46
CA VAL A 21 -43.12 10.33 -31.44
C VAL A 21 -44.09 9.21 -31.06
N ASP A 22 -45.05 8.89 -31.92
CA ASP A 22 -45.99 7.80 -31.69
C ASP A 22 -45.33 6.47 -32.05
N LEU A 23 -45.03 5.66 -31.03
CA LEU A 23 -44.35 4.37 -31.18
C LEU A 23 -45.17 3.36 -32.00
N ALA A 24 -46.48 3.58 -32.15
CA ALA A 24 -47.37 2.70 -32.90
C ALA A 24 -47.15 2.80 -34.42
N GLU A 25 -46.79 3.97 -34.95
CA GLU A 25 -46.54 4.15 -36.38
C GLU A 25 -45.19 3.55 -36.83
N LEU A 26 -44.17 3.57 -35.98
CA LEU A 26 -42.85 3.00 -36.30
C LEU A 26 -42.88 1.45 -36.38
N MET A 27 -43.83 0.84 -35.68
CA MET A 27 -43.99 -0.63 -35.56
C MET A 27 -44.99 -1.21 -36.58
N ALA A 28 -45.66 -0.38 -37.38
CA ALA A 28 -46.68 -0.82 -38.34
C ALA A 28 -46.09 -1.35 -39.67
N GLY A 29 -44.77 -1.30 -39.84
CA GLY A 29 -44.09 -1.65 -41.10
C GLY A 29 -43.88 -3.15 -41.37
N GLU A 30 -43.75 -4.00 -40.36
CA GLU A 30 -43.65 -5.47 -40.52
C GLU A 30 -44.18 -6.17 -39.25
N VAL A 31 -44.77 -7.36 -39.41
CA VAL A 31 -45.55 -8.05 -38.36
C VAL A 31 -44.64 -8.60 -37.24
N PHE A 32 -44.61 -7.94 -36.08
CA PHE A 32 -43.95 -8.43 -34.86
C PHE A 32 -44.89 -9.28 -34.00
N ARG A 33 -44.43 -10.45 -33.53
CA ARG A 33 -45.12 -11.27 -32.51
C ARG A 33 -44.23 -11.37 -31.27
N GLY A 34 -44.60 -10.76 -30.13
CA GLY A 34 -43.80 -10.93 -28.90
C GLY A 34 -44.26 -10.18 -27.65
N ARG A 35 -43.99 -10.78 -26.48
CA ARG A 35 -44.35 -10.29 -25.12
C ARG A 35 -43.53 -9.05 -24.71
N ARG A 36 -44.17 -8.12 -24.00
CA ARG A 36 -43.55 -6.93 -23.41
C ARG A 36 -42.91 -7.26 -22.06
N TYR A 37 -41.65 -6.88 -21.85
CA TYR A 37 -41.01 -6.92 -20.54
C TYR A 37 -40.85 -5.49 -20.01
N TYR A 38 -41.49 -5.20 -18.88
CA TYR A 38 -41.23 -3.97 -18.11
C TYR A 38 -40.27 -4.31 -16.98
N ALA A 39 -39.10 -3.66 -16.93
CA ALA A 39 -38.21 -3.72 -15.77
C ALA A 39 -38.34 -2.39 -15.00
N PRO A 40 -38.94 -2.36 -13.80
CA PRO A 40 -38.88 -1.20 -12.94
C PRO A 40 -37.47 -1.07 -12.36
N SER A 41 -36.89 0.13 -12.47
CA SER A 41 -35.74 0.61 -11.68
C SER A 41 -34.52 -0.32 -11.54
N ILE A 42 -33.60 -0.23 -12.51
CA ILE A 42 -32.17 -0.47 -12.25
C ILE A 42 -31.60 0.85 -11.75
N VAL A 43 -31.90 1.19 -10.50
CA VAL A 43 -31.11 2.17 -9.74
C VAL A 43 -30.83 1.50 -8.40
N GLY A 44 -29.89 0.57 -8.45
CA GLY A 44 -29.30 -0.10 -7.29
C GLY A 44 -27.79 0.08 -7.37
N GLY A 45 -27.35 1.31 -7.15
CA GLY A 45 -25.97 1.74 -7.26
C GLY A 45 -25.98 3.21 -7.65
N THR A 46 -25.52 4.07 -6.76
CA THR A 46 -25.33 5.50 -7.01
C THR A 46 -24.58 5.70 -8.32
N ASP A 47 -25.31 6.08 -9.35
CA ASP A 47 -24.75 6.56 -10.60
C ASP A 47 -23.98 7.87 -10.29
N LEU A 48 -22.94 8.16 -11.08
CA LEU A 48 -22.04 9.28 -10.79
C LEU A 48 -22.70 10.68 -10.88
N PHE A 49 -23.96 10.85 -11.30
CA PHE A 49 -24.58 12.16 -11.55
C PHE A 49 -26.13 12.32 -11.38
N GLY A 50 -26.94 11.28 -11.13
CA GLY A 50 -28.36 11.38 -10.77
C GLY A 50 -29.31 11.97 -11.83
N GLN A 51 -29.16 11.65 -13.12
CA GLN A 51 -29.91 12.31 -14.21
C GLN A 51 -30.80 11.42 -15.11
N VAL A 52 -31.00 10.14 -14.79
CA VAL A 52 -31.83 9.23 -15.61
C VAL A 52 -33.09 8.82 -14.84
N GLU A 53 -34.27 9.20 -15.34
CA GLU A 53 -35.56 9.01 -14.65
C GLU A 53 -36.25 7.65 -14.95
N GLY A 54 -35.74 6.87 -15.91
CA GLY A 54 -36.25 5.52 -16.22
C GLY A 54 -35.88 5.02 -17.62
N PHE A 55 -35.96 3.70 -17.84
CA PHE A 55 -35.70 3.07 -19.14
C PHE A 55 -36.81 2.07 -19.52
N LEU A 56 -36.99 1.86 -20.83
CA LEU A 56 -37.82 0.81 -21.40
C LEU A 56 -37.01 0.02 -22.42
N ALA A 57 -36.91 -1.29 -22.22
CA ALA A 57 -36.29 -2.23 -23.14
C ALA A 57 -37.36 -3.12 -23.78
N VAL A 58 -37.45 -3.10 -25.11
CA VAL A 58 -38.37 -3.96 -25.85
C VAL A 58 -37.54 -4.90 -26.72
N ALA A 59 -37.60 -6.19 -26.43
CA ALA A 59 -37.12 -7.24 -27.31
C ALA A 59 -38.34 -7.80 -28.07
N ALA A 60 -38.30 -7.76 -29.40
CA ALA A 60 -39.34 -8.35 -30.24
C ALA A 60 -38.70 -9.45 -31.09
N GLU A 61 -39.33 -10.62 -31.15
CA GLU A 61 -38.92 -11.71 -32.03
C GLU A 61 -39.47 -11.46 -33.43
N LYS A 62 -38.59 -11.42 -34.43
CA LYS A 62 -38.99 -11.42 -35.84
C LYS A 62 -39.32 -12.84 -36.29
N SER A 63 -40.09 -12.95 -37.37
CA SER A 63 -40.48 -14.24 -37.97
C SER A 63 -39.32 -15.09 -38.49
N ASP A 64 -38.13 -14.51 -38.62
CA ASP A 64 -36.88 -15.17 -39.01
C ASP A 64 -36.02 -15.64 -37.81
N GLY A 65 -36.50 -15.46 -36.57
CA GLY A 65 -35.80 -15.83 -35.35
C GLY A 65 -34.79 -14.79 -34.84
N SER A 66 -34.69 -13.62 -35.48
CA SER A 66 -33.85 -12.52 -34.98
C SER A 66 -34.55 -11.67 -33.90
N PHE A 67 -33.78 -11.14 -32.96
CA PHE A 67 -34.29 -10.34 -31.83
C PHE A 67 -33.74 -8.91 -31.88
N PRO A 68 -34.42 -7.95 -32.54
CA PRO A 68 -34.14 -6.54 -32.35
C PRO A 68 -34.42 -6.11 -30.90
N LEU A 69 -33.41 -5.50 -30.27
CA LEU A 69 -33.54 -4.82 -28.98
C LEU A 69 -33.67 -3.32 -29.22
N ILE A 70 -34.81 -2.75 -28.82
CA ILE A 70 -35.04 -1.30 -28.84
C ILE A 70 -34.96 -0.80 -27.40
N LEU A 71 -34.01 0.10 -27.13
CA LEU A 71 -33.81 0.72 -25.83
C LEU A 71 -34.20 2.20 -25.91
N THR A 72 -35.06 2.64 -25.00
CA THR A 72 -35.36 4.07 -24.83
C THR A 72 -35.05 4.51 -23.41
N ALA A 73 -34.35 5.63 -23.27
CA ALA A 73 -34.02 6.24 -22.00
C ALA A 73 -34.40 7.72 -22.01
N ARG A 74 -34.92 8.22 -20.88
CA ARG A 74 -35.30 9.62 -20.71
C ARG A 74 -34.27 10.32 -19.83
N ALA A 75 -33.66 11.39 -20.36
CA ALA A 75 -32.74 12.25 -19.63
C ALA A 75 -33.38 13.63 -19.43
N GLY A 76 -33.87 13.90 -18.21
CA GLY A 76 -34.39 15.20 -17.78
C GLY A 76 -35.51 15.81 -18.65
N LYS A 77 -35.68 17.14 -18.54
CA LYS A 77 -36.70 17.93 -19.25
C LYS A 77 -36.32 18.21 -20.71
N GLY A 78 -36.26 17.18 -21.55
CA GLY A 78 -36.34 17.38 -23.01
C GLY A 78 -35.57 16.41 -23.92
N GLY A 79 -34.68 15.56 -23.40
CA GLY A 79 -33.91 14.62 -24.22
C GLY A 79 -34.52 13.22 -24.25
N VAL A 80 -34.87 12.72 -25.44
CA VAL A 80 -35.14 11.29 -25.69
C VAL A 80 -33.92 10.72 -26.43
N ILE A 81 -33.29 9.70 -25.85
CA ILE A 81 -32.27 8.92 -26.56
C ILE A 81 -32.99 7.73 -27.22
N LEU A 82 -32.98 7.70 -28.55
CA LEU A 82 -33.47 6.58 -29.37
C LEU A 82 -32.28 5.73 -29.81
N LEU A 83 -32.31 4.45 -29.43
CA LEU A 83 -31.35 3.44 -29.88
C LEU A 83 -32.06 2.43 -30.78
N ALA A 84 -31.59 2.28 -32.01
CA ALA A 84 -31.90 1.14 -32.87
C ALA A 84 -30.59 0.41 -33.18
N ALA A 85 -30.46 -0.84 -32.72
CA ALA A 85 -29.36 -1.72 -33.10
C ALA A 85 -29.76 -2.53 -34.34
N SER A 86 -28.81 -2.75 -35.26
CA SER A 86 -28.99 -3.73 -36.34
C SER A 86 -29.17 -5.14 -35.72
N PRO A 87 -30.14 -5.94 -36.19
CA PRO A 87 -30.29 -7.34 -35.78
C PRO A 87 -29.00 -8.15 -35.91
N ASP A 88 -28.16 -7.82 -36.90
CA ASP A 88 -26.97 -8.60 -37.26
C ASP A 88 -25.87 -8.55 -36.17
N LEU A 89 -25.84 -7.49 -35.35
CA LEU A 89 -24.89 -7.36 -34.24
C LEU A 89 -25.27 -8.17 -32.99
N LEU A 90 -26.55 -8.57 -32.87
CA LEU A 90 -27.08 -9.32 -31.73
C LEU A 90 -27.23 -10.82 -32.04
N CYS A 91 -27.33 -11.19 -33.33
CA CYS A 91 -27.51 -12.56 -33.78
C CYS A 91 -26.27 -13.47 -33.62
N THR A 92 -25.09 -12.93 -33.33
CA THR A 92 -23.88 -13.73 -33.05
C THR A 92 -23.85 -14.31 -31.63
N SER A 93 -24.81 -13.93 -30.77
CA SER A 93 -24.82 -14.28 -29.35
C SER A 93 -25.95 -15.29 -29.08
N GLY A 94 -25.67 -16.58 -29.29
CA GLY A 94 -26.66 -17.67 -29.38
C GLY A 94 -27.56 -17.95 -28.17
N THR A 95 -27.67 -17.04 -27.17
CA THR A 95 -28.63 -17.15 -26.05
C THR A 95 -29.22 -15.78 -25.65
N PRO A 96 -30.44 -15.72 -25.06
CA PRO A 96 -31.03 -14.46 -24.56
C PRO A 96 -30.17 -13.74 -23.51
N GLN A 97 -29.37 -14.49 -22.74
CA GLN A 97 -28.47 -13.94 -21.72
C GLN A 97 -27.29 -13.17 -22.34
N SER A 98 -26.74 -13.69 -23.44
CA SER A 98 -25.62 -13.07 -24.14
C SER A 98 -26.03 -11.82 -24.92
N ALA A 99 -27.23 -11.81 -25.49
CA ALA A 99 -27.82 -10.62 -26.11
C ALA A 99 -28.04 -9.50 -25.08
N ARG A 100 -28.44 -9.85 -23.85
CA ARG A 100 -28.59 -8.90 -22.75
C ARG A 100 -27.25 -8.28 -22.34
N THR A 101 -26.20 -9.08 -22.19
CA THR A 101 -24.86 -8.57 -21.83
C THR A 101 -24.28 -7.66 -22.91
N ALA A 102 -24.41 -8.04 -24.20
CA ALA A 102 -23.99 -7.20 -25.31
C ALA A 102 -24.75 -5.85 -25.33
N GLY A 103 -26.04 -5.84 -25.00
CA GLY A 103 -26.83 -4.62 -24.86
C GLY A 103 -26.38 -3.74 -23.69
N GLU A 104 -26.00 -4.33 -22.55
CA GLU A 104 -25.48 -3.61 -21.37
C GLU A 104 -24.11 -2.96 -21.65
N ASP A 105 -23.22 -3.64 -22.39
CA ASP A 105 -21.90 -3.11 -22.77
C ASP A 105 -22.00 -2.00 -23.82
N ALA A 106 -22.87 -2.16 -24.83
CA ALA A 106 -23.15 -1.12 -25.81
C ALA A 106 -23.66 0.18 -25.15
N MET A 107 -24.53 0.06 -24.14
CA MET A 107 -25.05 1.20 -23.38
C MET A 107 -23.97 1.91 -22.55
N ARG A 108 -23.06 1.14 -21.93
CA ARG A 108 -21.95 1.70 -21.15
C ARG A 108 -21.01 2.55 -22.00
N ASN A 109 -20.67 2.05 -23.19
CA ASN A 109 -19.81 2.75 -24.15
C ASN A 109 -20.47 4.04 -24.68
N LEU A 110 -21.79 4.01 -24.89
CA LEU A 110 -22.56 5.16 -25.34
C LEU A 110 -22.71 6.24 -24.26
N LEU A 111 -22.91 5.86 -23.00
CA LEU A 111 -22.92 6.79 -21.88
C LEU A 111 -21.58 7.50 -21.74
N ALA A 112 -20.47 6.76 -21.86
CA ALA A 112 -19.12 7.34 -21.85
C ALA A 112 -18.89 8.32 -23.02
N PHE A 113 -19.48 8.05 -24.19
CA PHE A 113 -19.42 8.93 -25.35
C PHE A 113 -20.27 10.20 -25.19
N ALA A 114 -21.50 10.08 -24.66
CA ALA A 114 -22.42 11.20 -24.46
C ALA A 114 -21.99 12.16 -23.33
N THR A 115 -21.11 11.71 -22.42
CA THR A 115 -20.58 12.53 -21.33
C THR A 115 -19.29 13.29 -21.65
N ARG A 116 -18.80 13.23 -22.90
CA ARG A 116 -17.58 13.94 -23.27
C ARG A 116 -17.78 15.46 -23.26
N PRO A 117 -16.78 16.27 -22.85
CA PRO A 117 -16.91 17.73 -22.74
C PRO A 117 -17.17 18.45 -24.06
N ASP A 118 -16.77 17.83 -25.17
CA ASP A 118 -16.90 18.29 -26.56
C ASP A 118 -18.21 17.81 -27.23
N PHE A 119 -19.06 17.07 -26.50
CA PHE A 119 -20.31 16.55 -27.04
C PHE A 119 -21.36 17.66 -27.20
N ASP A 120 -21.59 18.07 -28.44
CA ASP A 120 -22.62 19.05 -28.81
C ASP A 120 -24.03 18.46 -28.61
N ARG A 121 -24.67 18.86 -27.50
CA ARG A 121 -26.01 18.41 -27.07
C ARG A 121 -27.14 18.83 -28.03
N GLY A 122 -26.86 19.64 -29.04
CA GLY A 122 -27.83 20.10 -30.04
C GLY A 122 -27.92 19.28 -31.32
N ARG A 123 -27.10 18.23 -31.51
CA ARG A 123 -27.07 17.43 -32.75
C ARG A 123 -27.31 15.93 -32.50
N PRO A 124 -28.04 15.23 -33.38
CA PRO A 124 -28.13 13.77 -33.32
C PRO A 124 -26.74 13.16 -33.53
N ALA A 125 -26.24 12.45 -32.54
CA ALA A 125 -25.03 11.65 -32.67
C ALA A 125 -25.39 10.24 -33.16
N VAL A 126 -24.89 9.87 -34.33
CA VAL A 126 -24.97 8.50 -34.85
C VAL A 126 -23.70 7.77 -34.43
N SER A 127 -23.81 6.84 -33.48
CA SER A 127 -22.77 5.84 -33.25
C SER A 127 -23.00 4.68 -34.21
N VAL A 128 -22.11 4.52 -35.18
CA VAL A 128 -22.08 3.34 -36.05
C VAL A 128 -21.18 2.32 -35.34
N PRO A 129 -21.67 1.14 -34.94
CA PRO A 129 -20.78 0.07 -34.51
C PRO A 129 -19.84 -0.26 -35.67
N ARG A 130 -18.55 0.02 -35.51
CA ARG A 130 -17.53 -0.27 -36.51
C ARG A 130 -16.99 -1.66 -36.21
N SER A 131 -16.98 -2.53 -37.22
CA SER A 131 -16.45 -3.88 -37.08
C SER A 131 -14.98 -3.84 -36.63
N PRO A 132 -14.55 -4.75 -35.74
CA PRO A 132 -13.14 -4.88 -35.40
C PRO A 132 -12.30 -5.07 -36.67
N VAL A 133 -11.13 -4.44 -36.70
CA VAL A 133 -10.18 -4.55 -37.81
C VAL A 133 -9.28 -5.73 -37.51
N VAL A 134 -9.27 -6.73 -38.40
CA VAL A 134 -8.34 -7.85 -38.26
C VAL A 134 -6.94 -7.41 -38.69
N GLN A 135 -5.98 -7.50 -37.79
CA GLN A 135 -4.58 -7.20 -38.05
C GLN A 135 -3.73 -8.45 -37.94
N ALA A 136 -2.80 -8.62 -38.88
CA ALA A 136 -1.88 -9.74 -38.91
C ALA A 136 -0.63 -9.44 -38.09
N VAL A 137 -0.22 -10.39 -37.25
CA VAL A 137 0.99 -10.30 -36.42
C VAL A 137 1.85 -11.53 -36.64
N THR A 138 3.16 -11.34 -36.76
CA THR A 138 4.14 -12.43 -36.89
C THR A 138 5.10 -12.42 -35.71
N VAL A 139 5.25 -13.55 -35.03
CA VAL A 139 6.31 -13.76 -34.04
C VAL A 139 7.41 -14.57 -34.69
N PHE A 140 8.67 -14.13 -34.54
CA PHE A 140 9.82 -14.75 -35.19
C PHE A 140 11.02 -14.85 -34.27
N HIS A 141 11.94 -15.76 -34.60
CA HIS A 141 13.23 -15.88 -33.94
C HIS A 141 14.16 -14.79 -34.48
N ASP A 142 14.36 -13.74 -33.68
CA ASP A 142 15.26 -12.63 -33.96
C ASP A 142 16.69 -12.98 -33.52
N ARG A 143 17.45 -13.64 -34.40
CA ARG A 143 18.79 -14.17 -34.05
C ARG A 143 19.84 -13.09 -33.83
N ASN A 144 19.70 -11.94 -34.51
CA ASN A 144 20.67 -10.85 -34.45
C ASN A 144 20.25 -9.74 -33.46
N GLY A 145 19.05 -9.83 -32.89
CA GLY A 145 18.53 -8.92 -31.89
C GLY A 145 18.20 -7.54 -32.43
N ASN A 146 17.95 -7.41 -33.74
CA ASN A 146 17.69 -6.10 -34.38
C ASN A 146 16.20 -5.71 -34.33
N GLY A 147 15.31 -6.60 -33.88
CA GLY A 147 13.87 -6.37 -33.81
C GLY A 147 13.16 -6.32 -35.17
N VAL A 148 13.84 -6.65 -36.26
CA VAL A 148 13.35 -6.63 -37.64
C VAL A 148 13.37 -8.06 -38.18
N ARG A 149 12.27 -8.48 -38.81
CA ARG A 149 12.19 -9.81 -39.38
C ARG A 149 13.02 -9.91 -40.67
N ASP A 150 14.16 -10.58 -40.60
CA ASP A 150 15.02 -10.88 -41.73
C ASP A 150 14.49 -12.07 -42.56
N ALA A 151 15.01 -12.25 -43.77
CA ALA A 151 14.54 -13.29 -44.70
C ALA A 151 14.69 -14.71 -44.14
N ASP A 152 15.73 -14.93 -43.31
CA ASP A 152 16.07 -16.23 -42.72
C ASP A 152 15.45 -16.43 -41.31
N ASP A 153 14.69 -15.46 -40.82
CA ASP A 153 14.05 -15.55 -39.51
C ASP A 153 12.83 -16.47 -39.56
N ALA A 154 12.96 -17.58 -38.85
CA ALA A 154 11.90 -18.55 -38.67
C ALA A 154 10.77 -17.96 -37.82
N GLY A 155 9.52 -18.23 -38.21
CA GLY A 155 8.38 -17.95 -37.37
C GLY A 155 8.35 -18.86 -36.14
N LEU A 156 7.83 -18.35 -35.02
CA LEU A 156 7.73 -19.11 -33.77
C LEU A 156 6.29 -19.63 -33.59
N PRO A 157 6.04 -20.94 -33.79
CA PRO A 157 4.70 -21.52 -33.71
C PRO A 157 4.22 -21.75 -32.27
N GLY A 158 2.90 -21.76 -32.07
CA GLY A 158 2.30 -22.01 -30.76
C GLY A 158 2.60 -20.94 -29.71
N THR A 159 3.10 -19.78 -30.13
CA THR A 159 3.37 -18.65 -29.24
C THR A 159 2.06 -17.97 -28.89
N THR A 160 1.81 -17.74 -27.61
CA THR A 160 0.61 -17.03 -27.14
C THR A 160 0.82 -15.53 -27.22
N LEU A 161 -0.09 -14.84 -27.91
CA LEU A 161 -0.26 -13.41 -27.82
C LEU A 161 -1.59 -13.08 -27.14
N THR A 162 -1.62 -12.04 -26.34
CA THR A 162 -2.84 -11.58 -25.68
C THR A 162 -3.16 -10.16 -26.13
N TYR A 163 -4.40 -9.92 -26.53
CA TYR A 163 -4.94 -8.60 -26.80
C TYR A 163 -6.21 -8.39 -25.98
N ASP A 164 -6.28 -7.25 -25.28
CA ASP A 164 -7.28 -6.94 -24.27
C ASP A 164 -7.36 -7.99 -23.15
N TYR A 165 -8.07 -9.10 -23.33
CA TYR A 165 -8.11 -10.22 -22.37
C TYR A 165 -8.39 -11.55 -23.12
N GLU A 166 -7.94 -11.63 -24.36
CA GLU A 166 -8.11 -12.79 -25.23
C GLU A 166 -6.76 -13.27 -25.74
N ASP A 167 -6.52 -14.57 -25.61
CA ASP A 167 -5.30 -15.24 -26.03
C ASP A 167 -5.47 -15.79 -27.46
N PHE A 168 -4.43 -15.59 -28.28
CA PHE A 168 -4.32 -16.07 -29.65
C PHE A 168 -3.01 -16.84 -29.82
N LEU A 169 -3.04 -17.93 -30.59
CA LEU A 169 -1.86 -18.76 -30.84
C LEU A 169 -1.34 -18.54 -32.26
N THR A 170 -0.02 -18.46 -32.41
CA THR A 170 0.60 -18.43 -33.73
C THR A 170 0.53 -19.78 -34.44
N ASP A 171 0.37 -19.73 -35.76
CA ASP A 171 0.43 -20.90 -36.64
C ASP A 171 1.87 -21.41 -36.84
N ALA A 172 2.03 -22.44 -37.69
CA ALA A 172 3.33 -23.04 -38.02
C ALA A 172 4.37 -22.04 -38.58
N ALA A 173 3.93 -20.93 -39.16
CA ALA A 173 4.78 -19.87 -39.70
C ALA A 173 4.94 -18.69 -38.73
N GLY A 174 4.50 -18.82 -37.46
CA GLY A 174 4.56 -17.78 -36.46
C GLY A 174 3.51 -16.69 -36.64
N ARG A 175 2.46 -16.89 -37.44
CA ARG A 175 1.48 -15.85 -37.79
C ARG A 175 0.19 -16.00 -37.00
N VAL A 176 -0.45 -14.88 -36.73
CA VAL A 176 -1.76 -14.82 -36.07
C VAL A 176 -2.59 -13.65 -36.59
N ALA A 177 -3.91 -13.81 -36.63
CA ALA A 177 -4.86 -12.76 -36.99
C ALA A 177 -5.61 -12.30 -35.74
N VAL A 178 -5.44 -11.03 -35.37
CA VAL A 178 -5.99 -10.46 -34.14
C VAL A 178 -7.13 -9.49 -34.50
N PRO A 179 -8.35 -9.67 -33.98
CA PRO A 179 -9.41 -8.67 -34.09
C PRO A 179 -9.12 -7.50 -33.15
N VAL A 180 -8.83 -6.34 -33.74
CA VAL A 180 -8.46 -5.13 -33.01
C VAL A 180 -9.64 -4.18 -32.97
N ASP A 181 -9.95 -3.64 -31.80
CA ASP A 181 -10.82 -2.48 -31.66
C ASP A 181 -9.94 -1.21 -31.78
N PRO A 182 -10.07 -0.41 -32.85
CA PRO A 182 -9.25 0.79 -33.03
C PRO A 182 -9.51 1.88 -31.98
N TRP A 183 -10.52 1.71 -31.11
CA TRP A 183 -10.90 2.66 -30.07
C TRP A 183 -10.66 2.15 -28.64
N GLU A 184 -10.42 0.85 -28.42
CA GLU A 184 -9.98 0.36 -27.11
C GLU A 184 -8.46 0.56 -26.97
N PRO A 185 -8.00 1.26 -25.92
CA PRO A 185 -6.57 1.53 -25.71
C PRO A 185 -5.87 0.30 -25.11
N SER A 186 -5.91 -0.82 -25.83
CA SER A 186 -5.31 -2.10 -25.43
C SER A 186 -4.04 -2.37 -26.23
N LEU A 187 -3.01 -2.89 -25.55
CA LEU A 187 -1.78 -3.35 -26.18
C LEU A 187 -1.90 -4.84 -26.47
N LEU A 188 -1.36 -5.28 -27.60
CA LEU A 188 -1.11 -6.70 -27.85
C LEU A 188 0.25 -7.03 -27.26
N PHE A 189 0.37 -8.09 -26.48
CA PHE A 189 1.66 -8.54 -25.95
C PHE A 189 1.88 -10.03 -26.15
N VAL A 190 3.14 -10.42 -26.26
CA VAL A 190 3.53 -11.83 -26.33
C VAL A 190 3.76 -12.37 -24.92
N ARG A 191 3.21 -13.54 -24.63
CA ARG A 191 3.64 -14.33 -23.46
C ARG A 191 5.01 -14.88 -23.79
N VAL A 192 6.06 -14.16 -23.41
CA VAL A 192 7.45 -14.56 -23.66
C VAL A 192 7.66 -15.95 -23.03
N PRO A 193 7.91 -17.00 -23.83
CA PRO A 193 8.09 -18.35 -23.32
C PRO A 193 9.40 -18.48 -22.56
N ASP A 194 9.52 -19.50 -21.73
CA ASP A 194 10.76 -19.71 -21.00
C ASP A 194 11.93 -20.04 -21.94
N GLY A 195 13.13 -19.57 -21.61
CA GLY A 195 14.29 -19.65 -22.50
C GLY A 195 14.27 -18.64 -23.64
N TRP A 196 13.34 -17.68 -23.62
CA TRP A 196 13.30 -16.56 -24.56
C TRP A 196 13.32 -15.21 -23.84
N THR A 197 13.80 -14.19 -24.54
CA THR A 197 13.71 -12.80 -24.14
C THR A 197 13.31 -11.94 -25.32
N ALA A 198 12.88 -10.72 -25.04
CA ALA A 198 12.56 -9.73 -26.06
C ALA A 198 12.82 -8.34 -25.51
N GLU A 199 13.52 -7.51 -26.29
CA GLU A 199 13.68 -6.10 -25.99
C GLU A 199 12.32 -5.38 -26.07
N LYS A 200 11.53 -5.71 -27.10
CA LYS A 200 10.14 -5.25 -27.27
C LYS A 200 9.22 -6.45 -27.38
N TRP A 201 8.29 -6.58 -26.43
CA TRP A 201 7.41 -7.74 -26.29
C TRP A 201 5.91 -7.37 -26.38
N TYR A 202 5.60 -6.14 -26.78
CA TYR A 202 4.23 -5.67 -26.98
C TYR A 202 4.15 -4.64 -28.11
N LEU A 203 2.93 -4.45 -28.62
CA LEU A 203 2.59 -3.61 -29.76
C LEU A 203 1.36 -2.76 -29.44
N ASP A 204 1.37 -1.53 -29.96
CA ASP A 204 0.19 -0.68 -30.00
C ASP A 204 -0.58 -0.99 -31.28
N MET A 205 -1.69 -1.71 -31.13
CA MET A 205 -2.48 -2.15 -32.28
C MET A 205 -3.32 -1.01 -32.89
N ARG A 206 -3.26 0.22 -32.36
CA ARG A 206 -3.84 1.40 -33.03
C ARG A 206 -3.05 1.78 -34.28
N ASP A 207 -1.78 1.40 -34.35
CA ASP A 207 -0.93 1.62 -35.52
C ASP A 207 -1.31 0.65 -36.65
N PRO A 208 -1.50 1.15 -37.89
CA PRO A 208 -1.84 0.29 -39.01
C PRO A 208 -0.60 -0.45 -39.54
N GLY A 209 -0.75 -1.76 -39.81
CA GLY A 209 0.25 -2.49 -40.59
C GLY A 209 0.25 -4.00 -40.33
N PRO A 210 1.04 -4.77 -41.09
CA PRO A 210 1.50 -6.04 -40.60
C PRO A 210 2.46 -5.79 -39.43
N HIS A 211 2.22 -6.42 -38.30
CA HIS A 211 3.08 -6.27 -37.12
C HIS A 211 4.02 -7.46 -36.97
N ALA A 212 5.18 -7.24 -36.36
CA ALA A 212 6.12 -8.30 -36.07
C ALA A 212 6.75 -8.13 -34.68
N LEU A 213 6.98 -9.25 -33.98
CA LEU A 213 7.65 -9.31 -32.69
C LEU A 213 8.78 -10.35 -32.75
N GLY A 214 10.01 -9.90 -32.51
CA GLY A 214 11.20 -10.75 -32.46
C GLY A 214 11.47 -11.26 -31.05
N LEU A 215 11.69 -12.56 -30.91
CA LEU A 215 12.19 -13.17 -29.67
C LEU A 215 13.63 -13.66 -29.88
N GLN A 216 14.46 -13.45 -28.87
CA GLN A 216 15.84 -13.92 -28.79
C GLN A 216 15.94 -15.09 -27.82
N GLU A 217 16.77 -16.08 -28.15
CA GLU A 217 17.11 -17.14 -27.20
C GLU A 217 17.78 -16.53 -25.95
N ALA A 218 17.34 -16.98 -24.78
CA ALA A 218 17.88 -16.59 -23.50
C ALA A 218 18.23 -17.83 -22.69
N ARG A 219 19.15 -17.68 -21.73
CA ARG A 219 19.43 -18.75 -20.78
C ARG A 219 18.16 -19.05 -19.97
N SER A 220 17.81 -20.32 -19.88
CA SER A 220 16.84 -20.82 -18.90
C SER A 220 17.47 -21.97 -18.13
N ASP A 221 17.37 -21.87 -16.80
CA ASP A 221 17.75 -22.94 -15.89
C ASP A 221 16.45 -23.58 -15.36
N GLN A 222 15.69 -24.22 -16.25
CA GLN A 222 14.46 -24.93 -15.88
C GLN A 222 14.72 -25.92 -14.75
N GLY A 223 14.08 -25.71 -13.60
CA GLY A 223 14.27 -26.51 -12.39
C GLY A 223 15.23 -25.91 -11.34
N GLY A 224 15.94 -24.83 -11.66
CA GLY A 224 16.71 -24.04 -10.69
C GLY A 224 15.81 -23.22 -9.76
N GLY A 225 16.37 -22.70 -8.66
CA GLY A 225 15.67 -21.75 -7.80
C GLY A 225 15.54 -20.37 -8.46
N VAL A 226 14.39 -19.71 -8.34
CA VAL A 226 14.15 -18.37 -8.92
C VAL A 226 14.25 -17.30 -7.84
N GLY A 227 15.07 -16.28 -8.07
CA GLY A 227 15.08 -15.08 -7.25
C GLY A 227 14.10 -14.04 -7.79
N ILE A 228 13.38 -13.36 -6.89
CA ILE A 228 12.58 -12.19 -7.20
C ILE A 228 13.00 -11.07 -6.26
N ALA A 229 13.44 -9.94 -6.80
CA ALA A 229 13.53 -8.69 -6.07
C ALA A 229 12.21 -7.93 -6.25
N GLN A 230 11.31 -8.02 -5.27
CA GLN A 230 10.07 -7.26 -5.24
C GLN A 230 10.34 -5.86 -4.67
N LEU A 231 10.04 -4.83 -5.47
CA LEU A 231 10.00 -3.45 -5.00
C LEU A 231 8.56 -2.97 -5.15
N SER A 232 7.91 -2.57 -4.06
CA SER A 232 6.52 -2.13 -4.13
C SER A 232 6.40 -0.65 -3.81
N ASP A 233 5.31 -0.03 -4.28
CA ASP A 233 4.81 1.27 -3.84
C ASP A 233 5.94 2.32 -3.76
N THR A 234 6.75 2.41 -4.83
CA THR A 234 7.92 3.29 -4.81
C THR A 234 7.54 4.76 -4.71
N HIS A 235 6.33 5.13 -5.15
CA HIS A 235 5.77 6.48 -5.10
C HIS A 235 6.80 7.52 -5.60
N LEU A 236 7.47 7.21 -6.70
CA LEU A 236 8.52 8.05 -7.26
C LEU A 236 7.93 9.38 -7.70
N GLY A 237 8.57 10.48 -7.28
CA GLY A 237 8.13 11.86 -7.50
C GLY A 237 7.31 12.45 -6.36
N ARG A 238 7.11 11.70 -5.26
CA ARG A 238 6.33 12.19 -4.11
C ARG A 238 7.02 13.35 -3.38
N ILE A 239 8.35 13.32 -3.29
CA ILE A 239 9.13 14.27 -2.49
C ILE A 239 10.04 15.09 -3.41
N ASP A 240 11.01 14.45 -4.04
CA ASP A 240 11.90 15.10 -4.99
C ASP A 240 12.22 14.16 -6.14
N LEU A 241 11.61 14.42 -7.30
CA LEU A 241 11.68 13.50 -8.43
C LEU A 241 13.13 13.12 -8.85
N PRO A 242 14.10 14.06 -8.96
CA PRO A 242 15.50 13.73 -9.24
C PRO A 242 16.16 12.82 -8.19
N GLU A 243 16.04 13.15 -6.90
CA GLU A 243 16.60 12.35 -5.80
C GLU A 243 15.93 10.98 -5.72
N ASP A 244 14.60 10.93 -5.86
CA ASP A 244 13.81 9.70 -5.90
C ASP A 244 14.32 8.72 -6.95
N ARG A 245 14.54 9.23 -8.16
CA ARG A 245 15.09 8.46 -9.27
C ARG A 245 16.50 7.96 -8.98
N ALA A 246 17.36 8.82 -8.43
CA ALA A 246 18.76 8.47 -8.14
C ALA A 246 18.84 7.34 -7.10
N VAL A 247 18.15 7.49 -5.97
CA VAL A 247 18.19 6.50 -4.89
C VAL A 247 17.57 5.17 -5.31
N LEU A 248 16.44 5.19 -6.04
CA LEU A 248 15.83 3.97 -6.55
C LEU A 248 16.78 3.22 -7.50
N SER A 249 17.43 3.94 -8.41
CA SER A 249 18.40 3.38 -9.36
C SER A 249 19.60 2.76 -8.65
N MET A 250 20.17 3.46 -7.66
CA MET A 250 21.28 2.95 -6.86
C MET A 250 20.90 1.69 -6.07
N PHE A 251 19.70 1.66 -5.48
CA PHE A 251 19.23 0.52 -4.73
C PHE A 251 18.94 -0.69 -5.63
N ALA A 252 18.29 -0.49 -6.77
CA ALA A 252 18.06 -1.55 -7.76
C ALA A 252 19.37 -2.11 -8.31
N ALA A 253 20.37 -1.25 -8.57
CA ALA A 253 21.70 -1.68 -8.98
C ALA A 253 22.43 -2.47 -7.89
N ASP A 254 22.29 -2.07 -6.62
CA ASP A 254 22.87 -2.81 -5.48
C ASP A 254 22.25 -4.19 -5.32
N LEU A 255 20.92 -4.29 -5.41
CA LEU A 255 20.20 -5.57 -5.42
C LEU A 255 20.66 -6.45 -6.58
N SER A 256 20.78 -5.89 -7.78
CA SER A 256 21.25 -6.63 -8.97
C SER A 256 22.64 -7.23 -8.75
N ARG A 257 23.58 -6.45 -8.20
CA ARG A 257 24.93 -6.93 -7.87
C ARG A 257 24.93 -8.02 -6.79
N ARG A 258 24.10 -7.89 -5.76
CA ARG A 258 24.05 -8.84 -4.63
C ARG A 258 23.36 -10.16 -4.97
N LEU A 259 22.33 -10.11 -5.80
CA LEU A 259 21.41 -11.24 -6.01
C LEU A 259 21.76 -12.07 -7.25
N GLY A 260 22.56 -11.53 -8.16
CA GLY A 260 23.02 -12.21 -9.37
C GLY A 260 22.00 -12.20 -10.51
N PRO A 261 22.39 -12.72 -11.69
CA PRO A 261 21.63 -12.58 -12.94
C PRO A 261 20.31 -13.36 -12.98
N ASP A 262 20.14 -14.39 -12.13
CA ASP A 262 18.93 -15.22 -12.11
C ASP A 262 17.78 -14.61 -11.28
N THR A 263 17.97 -13.38 -10.79
CA THR A 263 16.97 -12.64 -10.01
C THR A 263 16.20 -11.67 -10.89
N LEU A 264 14.91 -11.93 -11.09
CA LEU A 264 14.02 -10.99 -11.78
C LEU A 264 13.59 -9.86 -10.83
N PHE A 265 13.27 -8.69 -11.39
CA PHE A 265 12.73 -7.57 -10.64
C PHE A 265 11.23 -7.47 -10.86
N ALA A 266 10.45 -7.41 -9.78
CA ALA A 266 9.00 -7.25 -9.82
C ALA A 266 8.61 -5.97 -9.10
N PHE A 267 8.06 -5.01 -9.84
CA PHE A 267 7.50 -3.79 -9.30
C PHE A 267 5.98 -3.93 -9.17
N THR A 268 5.46 -4.02 -7.94
CA THR A 268 4.06 -4.39 -7.67
C THR A 268 3.10 -3.18 -7.55
N GLY A 269 3.32 -2.14 -8.35
CA GLY A 269 2.43 -0.99 -8.49
C GLY A 269 2.72 0.18 -7.56
N ASP A 270 2.01 1.28 -7.80
CA ASP A 270 2.28 2.61 -7.27
C ASP A 270 3.75 2.99 -7.49
N ASN A 271 4.18 2.75 -8.73
CA ASN A 271 5.54 3.00 -9.18
C ASN A 271 5.87 4.50 -9.11
N THR A 272 4.87 5.31 -9.43
CA THR A 272 4.90 6.77 -9.43
C THR A 272 3.93 7.34 -8.40
N HIS A 273 4.07 8.62 -8.05
CA HIS A 273 3.18 9.24 -7.09
C HIS A 273 1.86 9.76 -7.69
N THR A 274 1.89 10.20 -8.94
CA THR A 274 0.73 10.80 -9.63
C THR A 274 0.47 10.22 -11.02
N GLY A 275 1.38 9.39 -11.55
CA GLY A 275 1.27 8.83 -12.89
C GLY A 275 1.52 9.88 -13.97
N SER A 276 2.25 10.96 -13.63
CA SER A 276 2.63 11.96 -14.60
C SER A 276 3.68 11.42 -15.58
N LEU A 277 3.74 11.98 -16.78
CA LEU A 277 4.72 11.56 -17.79
C LEU A 277 6.16 11.66 -17.26
N ALA A 278 6.49 12.75 -16.58
CA ALA A 278 7.82 12.97 -16.00
C ALA A 278 8.17 11.90 -14.95
N GLU A 279 7.23 11.52 -14.10
CA GLU A 279 7.43 10.45 -13.11
C GLU A 279 7.60 9.08 -13.77
N LEU A 280 6.77 8.75 -14.77
CA LEU A 280 6.85 7.48 -15.48
C LEU A 280 8.16 7.34 -16.26
N GLU A 281 8.62 8.41 -16.91
CA GLU A 281 9.92 8.45 -17.60
C GLU A 281 11.09 8.34 -16.62
N ALA A 282 11.02 9.04 -15.50
CA ALA A 282 12.01 8.95 -14.44
C ALA A 282 12.07 7.54 -13.85
N PHE A 283 10.91 6.94 -13.54
CA PHE A 283 10.81 5.56 -13.08
C PHE A 283 11.41 4.58 -14.09
N ARG A 284 11.03 4.66 -15.37
CA ARG A 284 11.61 3.84 -16.44
C ARG A 284 13.13 3.95 -16.48
N SER A 285 13.67 5.15 -16.29
CA SER A 285 15.12 5.38 -16.29
C SER A 285 15.84 4.86 -15.04
N ALA A 286 15.12 4.65 -13.93
CA ALA A 286 15.64 4.08 -12.68
C ALA A 286 15.57 2.55 -12.63
N LEU A 287 14.88 1.90 -13.58
CA LEU A 287 14.82 0.44 -13.66
C LEU A 287 16.22 -0.16 -13.84
N PRO A 288 16.49 -1.33 -13.22
CA PRO A 288 17.78 -1.98 -13.34
C PRO A 288 18.07 -2.34 -14.80
N ARG A 289 19.31 -2.06 -15.24
CA ARG A 289 19.79 -2.43 -16.57
C ARG A 289 20.54 -3.75 -16.47
N GLY A 290 20.10 -4.76 -17.21
CA GLY A 290 20.73 -6.09 -17.22
C GLY A 290 19.89 -7.12 -17.97
N PRO A 291 20.39 -8.37 -18.07
CA PRO A 291 19.69 -9.45 -18.77
C PRO A 291 18.43 -9.96 -18.04
N GLN A 292 18.29 -9.63 -16.76
CA GLN A 292 17.16 -10.08 -15.95
C GLN A 292 15.83 -9.40 -16.34
N PRO A 293 14.70 -10.13 -16.30
CA PRO A 293 13.39 -9.52 -16.52
C PRO A 293 13.06 -8.45 -15.48
N VAL A 294 12.43 -7.38 -15.94
CA VAL A 294 11.83 -6.33 -15.09
C VAL A 294 10.34 -6.29 -15.39
N LEU A 295 9.53 -6.64 -14.39
CA LEU A 295 8.08 -6.75 -14.50
C LEU A 295 7.43 -5.61 -13.72
N THR A 296 6.57 -4.83 -14.35
CA THR A 296 5.92 -3.66 -13.73
C THR A 296 4.41 -3.82 -13.73
N VAL A 297 3.81 -3.86 -12.54
CA VAL A 297 2.36 -3.84 -12.33
C VAL A 297 1.91 -2.40 -12.19
N MET A 298 0.75 -2.05 -12.75
CA MET A 298 0.16 -0.71 -12.60
C MET A 298 -0.60 -0.60 -11.26
N GLY A 299 -0.28 0.40 -10.45
CA GLY A 299 -1.05 0.79 -9.27
C GLY A 299 -2.05 1.91 -9.52
N ASN A 300 -2.77 2.34 -8.49
CA ASN A 300 -3.74 3.42 -8.63
C ASN A 300 -3.11 4.81 -8.72
N HIS A 301 -1.91 5.00 -8.18
CA HIS A 301 -1.13 6.21 -8.38
C HIS A 301 -0.56 6.31 -9.79
N ASP A 302 -0.46 5.20 -10.52
CA ASP A 302 0.05 5.15 -11.89
C ASP A 302 -1.01 5.45 -12.97
N TRP A 303 -2.29 5.62 -12.59
CA TRP A 303 -3.38 5.86 -13.53
C TRP A 303 -3.26 7.20 -14.28
N GLY A 304 -2.62 8.19 -13.67
CA GLY A 304 -2.66 9.57 -14.14
C GLY A 304 -4.01 10.25 -13.90
N ASN A 305 -4.04 11.58 -14.06
CA ASN A 305 -5.22 12.42 -13.81
C ASN A 305 -6.14 12.60 -15.04
N GLY A 306 -5.82 11.95 -16.16
CA GLY A 306 -6.59 12.04 -17.40
C GLY A 306 -7.85 11.17 -17.43
N PRO A 307 -8.76 11.40 -18.41
CA PRO A 307 -9.96 10.58 -18.56
C PRO A 307 -9.66 9.13 -18.96
N ASP A 308 -8.54 8.89 -19.67
CA ASP A 308 -8.04 7.56 -19.99
C ASP A 308 -7.00 7.11 -18.95
N LYS A 309 -7.48 6.42 -17.92
CA LYS A 309 -6.65 5.91 -16.83
C LYS A 309 -5.65 4.87 -17.33
N GLY A 310 -4.38 5.08 -17.00
CA GLY A 310 -3.28 4.20 -17.38
C GLY A 310 -2.78 4.40 -18.82
N ARG A 311 -3.28 5.39 -19.58
CA ARG A 311 -2.78 5.69 -20.94
C ARG A 311 -1.27 5.90 -20.97
N LEU A 312 -0.78 6.81 -20.12
CA LEU A 312 0.64 7.13 -20.05
C LEU A 312 1.46 5.92 -19.56
N PHE A 313 0.92 5.15 -18.62
CA PHE A 313 1.55 3.90 -18.19
C PHE A 313 1.74 2.95 -19.37
N ARG A 314 0.71 2.74 -20.20
CA ARG A 314 0.79 1.90 -21.40
C ARG A 314 1.82 2.39 -22.41
N GLU A 315 1.88 3.71 -22.61
CA GLU A 315 2.82 4.34 -23.54
C GLU A 315 4.28 4.27 -23.07
N VAL A 316 4.52 4.37 -21.75
CA VAL A 316 5.88 4.47 -21.20
C VAL A 316 6.43 3.12 -20.71
N LEU A 317 5.60 2.31 -20.05
CA LEU A 317 5.98 1.09 -19.34
C LEU A 317 5.38 -0.20 -19.92
N GLY A 318 4.34 -0.08 -20.77
CA GLY A 318 3.75 -1.22 -21.47
C GLY A 318 2.45 -1.74 -20.85
N PRO A 319 2.07 -3.01 -21.11
CA PRO A 319 0.72 -3.50 -20.83
C PRO A 319 0.39 -3.50 -19.33
N THR A 320 -0.88 -3.23 -19.02
CA THR A 320 -1.35 -3.12 -17.63
C THR A 320 -1.60 -4.48 -16.98
N HIS A 321 -1.66 -5.53 -17.78
CA HIS A 321 -1.73 -6.93 -17.39
C HIS A 321 -0.95 -7.76 -18.40
N PHE A 322 -0.35 -8.86 -17.98
CA PHE A 322 0.40 -9.74 -18.86
C PHE A 322 0.71 -11.08 -18.20
N ALA A 323 1.20 -12.02 -19.00
CA ALA A 323 1.79 -13.27 -18.51
C ALA A 323 3.18 -13.44 -19.13
N ARG A 324 4.14 -13.93 -18.34
CA ARG A 324 5.51 -14.21 -18.78
C ARG A 324 6.04 -15.46 -18.12
N GLU A 325 6.70 -16.30 -18.89
CA GLU A 325 7.41 -17.45 -18.35
C GLU A 325 8.87 -17.09 -18.05
N TRP A 326 9.39 -17.62 -16.94
CA TRP A 326 10.79 -17.45 -16.57
C TRP A 326 11.25 -18.54 -15.61
N ASN A 327 12.31 -19.25 -15.98
CA ASN A 327 12.92 -20.36 -15.23
C ASN A 327 11.88 -21.36 -14.72
N GLY A 328 11.01 -21.84 -15.62
CA GLY A 328 9.96 -22.83 -15.30
C GLY A 328 8.82 -22.35 -14.42
N ARG A 329 8.59 -21.04 -14.27
CA ARG A 329 7.42 -20.47 -13.57
C ARG A 329 6.65 -19.54 -14.51
N LEU A 330 5.34 -19.45 -14.31
CA LEU A 330 4.48 -18.48 -15.00
C LEU A 330 4.19 -17.29 -14.06
N PHE A 331 4.66 -16.11 -14.44
CA PHE A 331 4.34 -14.85 -13.78
C PHE A 331 3.15 -14.21 -14.46
N VAL A 332 2.06 -13.97 -13.72
CA VAL A 332 0.85 -13.33 -14.25
C VAL A 332 0.61 -12.03 -13.51
N ALA A 333 0.68 -10.92 -14.22
CA ALA A 333 0.45 -9.58 -13.69
C ALA A 333 -0.97 -9.11 -14.01
N VAL A 334 -1.69 -8.67 -12.99
CA VAL A 334 -2.95 -7.93 -13.12
C VAL A 334 -3.00 -6.83 -12.06
N PRO A 335 -3.58 -5.63 -12.32
CA PRO A 335 -3.59 -4.57 -11.31
C PRO A 335 -4.32 -4.97 -10.02
N ARG A 336 -5.37 -5.78 -10.13
CA ARG A 336 -6.14 -6.33 -8.99
C ARG A 336 -6.88 -7.59 -9.38
N LEU A 337 -7.12 -8.48 -8.41
CA LEU A 337 -7.93 -9.69 -8.61
C LEU A 337 -9.43 -9.37 -8.72
N GLU A 338 -9.89 -8.34 -8.01
CA GLU A 338 -11.28 -7.87 -8.00
C GLU A 338 -11.62 -7.05 -9.26
N THR A 339 -11.43 -7.63 -10.43
CA THR A 339 -11.58 -6.96 -11.72
C THR A 339 -12.89 -7.32 -12.44
N HIS A 340 -13.09 -6.75 -13.63
CA HIS A 340 -14.25 -7.00 -14.48
C HIS A 340 -14.26 -8.44 -15.04
N ALA A 341 -15.40 -8.87 -15.56
CA ALA A 341 -15.62 -10.27 -15.94
C ALA A 341 -14.63 -10.80 -17.01
N ARG A 342 -14.31 -10.00 -18.05
CA ARG A 342 -13.31 -10.37 -19.09
C ARG A 342 -11.96 -10.72 -18.46
N ALA A 343 -11.39 -9.81 -17.69
CA ALA A 343 -10.11 -10.00 -17.02
C ALA A 343 -10.10 -11.19 -16.04
N ARG A 344 -11.19 -11.42 -15.30
CA ARG A 344 -11.31 -12.60 -14.43
C ARG A 344 -11.33 -13.92 -15.22
N ARG A 345 -12.00 -13.96 -16.37
CA ARG A 345 -12.02 -15.15 -17.25
C ARG A 345 -10.63 -15.42 -17.83
N TRP A 346 -9.97 -14.39 -18.33
CA TRP A 346 -8.61 -14.50 -18.85
C TRP A 346 -7.62 -14.99 -17.79
N LEU A 347 -7.65 -14.40 -16.60
CA LEU A 347 -6.80 -14.81 -15.49
C LEU A 347 -7.06 -16.28 -15.11
N ALA A 348 -8.32 -16.67 -14.94
CA ALA A 348 -8.67 -18.05 -14.62
C ALA A 348 -8.21 -19.01 -15.73
N GLY A 349 -8.46 -18.69 -17.00
CA GLY A 349 -8.02 -19.52 -18.13
C GLY A 349 -6.49 -19.62 -18.24
N THR A 350 -5.78 -18.54 -17.94
CA THR A 350 -4.31 -18.51 -17.92
C THR A 350 -3.75 -19.40 -16.82
N ILE A 351 -4.35 -19.38 -15.62
CA ILE A 351 -3.94 -20.22 -14.49
C ILE A 351 -4.24 -21.70 -14.78
N GLU A 352 -5.48 -22.01 -15.18
CA GLU A 352 -5.92 -23.39 -15.43
C GLU A 352 -5.15 -24.04 -16.61
N GLY A 353 -4.90 -23.26 -17.66
CA GLY A 353 -4.14 -23.69 -18.83
C GLY A 353 -2.63 -23.81 -18.60
N SER A 354 -2.11 -23.31 -17.47
CA SER A 354 -0.68 -23.38 -17.17
C SER A 354 -0.27 -24.78 -16.71
N HIS A 355 0.80 -25.30 -17.30
CA HIS A 355 1.53 -26.47 -16.81
C HIS A 355 2.63 -26.10 -15.81
N LEU A 356 2.99 -24.81 -15.72
CA LEU A 356 3.99 -24.28 -14.80
C LEU A 356 3.31 -23.75 -13.52
N PRO A 357 4.00 -23.81 -12.36
CA PRO A 357 3.57 -23.11 -11.16
C PRO A 357 3.43 -21.61 -11.40
N VAL A 358 2.35 -21.04 -10.88
CA VAL A 358 1.94 -19.65 -11.13
C VAL A 358 2.29 -18.76 -9.95
N VAL A 359 2.90 -17.62 -10.27
CA VAL A 359 3.15 -16.50 -9.35
C VAL A 359 2.31 -15.31 -9.83
N LEU A 360 1.38 -14.85 -8.99
CA LEU A 360 0.57 -13.69 -9.30
C LEU A 360 1.26 -12.41 -8.82
N LEU A 361 1.35 -11.42 -9.70
CA LEU A 361 1.81 -10.07 -9.39
C LEU A 361 0.59 -9.14 -9.42
N VAL A 362 0.25 -8.57 -8.27
CA VAL A 362 -0.92 -7.69 -8.14
C VAL A 362 -0.54 -6.40 -7.44
N HIS A 363 -1.27 -5.31 -7.71
CA HIS A 363 -1.10 -4.12 -6.91
C HIS A 363 -1.99 -4.19 -5.67
N TYR A 364 -3.30 -4.37 -5.84
CA TYR A 364 -4.20 -4.37 -4.69
C TYR A 364 -4.04 -5.62 -3.81
N PHE A 365 -4.00 -5.40 -2.50
CA PHE A 365 -4.05 -6.46 -1.50
C PHE A 365 -5.35 -7.28 -1.68
N PRO A 366 -5.27 -8.61 -1.90
CA PRO A 366 -6.43 -9.43 -2.26
C PRO A 366 -7.56 -9.42 -1.23
N LYS A 367 -8.81 -9.45 -1.70
CA LYS A 367 -9.93 -9.77 -0.82
C LYS A 367 -9.97 -11.26 -0.52
N ARG A 368 -10.37 -11.61 0.71
CA ARG A 368 -10.51 -13.01 1.13
C ARG A 368 -11.41 -13.82 0.19
N SER A 369 -12.54 -13.22 -0.21
CA SER A 369 -13.53 -13.84 -1.11
C SER A 369 -13.02 -14.20 -2.51
N THR A 370 -11.89 -13.62 -2.93
CA THR A 370 -11.22 -13.89 -4.20
C THR A 370 -10.03 -14.80 -3.98
N PHE A 371 -9.22 -14.53 -2.97
CA PHE A 371 -8.00 -15.29 -2.65
C PHE A 371 -8.31 -16.75 -2.32
N ASP A 372 -9.36 -17.02 -1.52
CA ASP A 372 -9.75 -18.39 -1.13
C ASP A 372 -10.18 -19.28 -2.32
N LYS A 373 -10.37 -18.70 -3.52
CA LYS A 373 -10.74 -19.42 -4.75
C LYS A 373 -9.56 -19.71 -5.66
N LEU A 374 -8.35 -19.27 -5.32
CA LEU A 374 -7.16 -19.56 -6.11
C LEU A 374 -6.83 -21.06 -6.00
N PRO A 375 -6.55 -21.75 -7.11
CA PRO A 375 -6.19 -23.17 -7.10
C PRO A 375 -4.79 -23.37 -6.51
N PRO A 376 -4.65 -23.97 -5.31
CA PRO A 376 -3.36 -24.00 -4.60
C PRO A 376 -2.36 -25.02 -5.18
N ASP A 377 -2.82 -25.93 -6.04
CA ASP A 377 -1.97 -26.82 -6.83
C ASP A 377 -1.33 -26.10 -8.04
N LYS A 378 -1.83 -24.91 -8.40
CA LYS A 378 -1.31 -24.08 -9.50
C LYS A 378 -0.63 -22.82 -9.00
N VAL A 379 -1.28 -22.08 -8.09
CA VAL A 379 -0.82 -20.78 -7.62
C VAL A 379 0.01 -20.96 -6.36
N ILE A 380 1.32 -20.72 -6.45
CA ILE A 380 2.25 -20.91 -5.33
C ILE A 380 2.47 -19.63 -4.53
N ALA A 381 2.29 -18.46 -5.14
CA ALA A 381 2.50 -17.17 -4.50
C ALA A 381 1.66 -16.05 -5.11
N VAL A 382 1.27 -15.10 -4.27
CA VAL A 382 0.73 -13.79 -4.66
C VAL A 382 1.61 -12.71 -4.06
N LEU A 383 2.24 -11.91 -4.91
CA LEU A 383 3.03 -10.75 -4.52
C LEU A 383 2.17 -9.52 -4.76
N SER A 384 1.78 -8.84 -3.68
CA SER A 384 0.95 -7.65 -3.72
C SER A 384 1.71 -6.39 -3.30
N GLY A 385 1.37 -5.27 -3.94
CA GLY A 385 1.61 -3.95 -3.38
C GLY A 385 0.42 -3.46 -2.56
N HIS A 386 0.25 -2.13 -2.52
CA HIS A 386 -0.80 -1.45 -1.80
C HIS A 386 -0.73 -1.73 -0.28
N TRP A 387 -1.30 -0.87 0.56
CA TRP A 387 -1.23 -0.96 2.04
C TRP A 387 0.18 -0.84 2.67
N HIS A 388 1.27 -0.90 1.90
CA HIS A 388 2.62 -0.53 2.31
C HIS A 388 3.13 -1.31 3.56
N GLY A 389 2.80 -2.60 3.71
CA GLY A 389 3.11 -3.38 4.92
C GLY A 389 4.14 -4.49 4.70
N ASP A 390 4.87 -4.86 5.76
CA ASP A 390 5.68 -6.09 5.79
C ASP A 390 4.79 -7.27 6.21
N MET A 391 4.37 -8.08 5.23
CA MET A 391 3.54 -9.26 5.50
C MET A 391 3.93 -10.46 4.64
N VAL A 392 4.05 -11.61 5.29
CA VAL A 392 4.22 -12.91 4.65
C VAL A 392 3.33 -13.90 5.40
N THR A 393 2.30 -14.41 4.73
CA THR A 393 1.36 -15.37 5.30
C THR A 393 1.12 -16.54 4.34
N THR A 394 0.52 -17.61 4.84
CA THR A 394 0.14 -18.76 4.02
C THR A 394 -1.31 -19.11 4.31
N ARG A 395 -2.12 -19.17 3.25
CA ARG A 395 -3.55 -19.46 3.35
C ARG A 395 -3.95 -20.42 2.24
N ASN A 396 -4.60 -21.52 2.62
CA ASN A 396 -4.99 -22.60 1.71
C ASN A 396 -3.84 -23.14 0.84
N GLY A 397 -2.59 -23.10 1.32
CA GLY A 397 -1.41 -23.53 0.56
C GLY A 397 -0.80 -22.47 -0.38
N VAL A 398 -1.42 -21.29 -0.51
CA VAL A 398 -0.89 -20.17 -1.28
C VAL A 398 -0.17 -19.19 -0.36
N VAL A 399 1.04 -18.78 -0.73
CA VAL A 399 1.80 -17.77 0.03
C VAL A 399 1.40 -16.37 -0.41
N ASN A 400 0.93 -15.54 0.51
CA ASN A 400 0.62 -14.13 0.25
C ASN A 400 1.74 -13.24 0.78
N ILE A 401 2.24 -12.35 -0.07
CA ILE A 401 3.39 -11.52 0.22
C ILE A 401 3.04 -10.06 -0.08
N ASN A 402 3.02 -9.23 0.96
CA ASN A 402 2.97 -7.78 0.83
C ASN A 402 4.29 -7.18 1.29
N SER A 403 4.72 -6.15 0.58
CA SER A 403 6.04 -5.54 0.78
C SER A 403 5.89 -4.05 1.07
N PRO A 404 6.70 -3.50 2.00
CA PRO A 404 6.69 -2.08 2.25
C PRO A 404 7.27 -1.30 1.05
N PRO A 405 7.04 0.02 1.01
CA PRO A 405 7.58 0.89 -0.01
C PRO A 405 9.10 0.81 -0.07
N ALA A 406 9.70 0.89 -1.26
CA ALA A 406 11.17 0.88 -1.34
C ALA A 406 11.79 2.18 -0.81
N LEU A 407 11.18 3.32 -1.13
CA LEU A 407 11.75 4.66 -0.94
C LEU A 407 11.29 5.38 0.34
N MET A 408 10.42 4.77 1.15
CA MET A 408 9.85 5.36 2.37
C MET A 408 9.40 4.28 3.35
N GLY A 409 9.12 4.65 4.60
CA GLY A 409 8.59 3.71 5.60
C GLY A 409 7.17 3.22 5.27
N GLY A 410 6.89 1.98 5.68
CA GLY A 410 5.58 1.34 5.57
C GLY A 410 4.54 1.91 6.55
N TRP A 411 3.26 1.60 6.32
CA TRP A 411 2.20 1.99 7.26
C TRP A 411 2.22 1.17 8.55
N ASP A 412 2.84 -0.01 8.51
CA ASP A 412 3.17 -0.80 9.69
C ASP A 412 4.49 -0.37 10.36
N PHE A 413 5.07 0.75 9.93
CA PHE A 413 6.35 1.30 10.38
C PHE A 413 7.55 0.39 10.11
N SER A 414 7.43 -0.54 9.15
CA SER A 414 8.60 -1.21 8.58
C SER A 414 9.47 -0.22 7.80
N PRO A 415 10.79 -0.42 7.73
CA PRO A 415 11.66 0.51 7.00
C PRO A 415 11.46 0.38 5.50
N GLY A 416 11.76 1.44 4.76
CA GLY A 416 11.79 1.37 3.30
C GLY A 416 12.72 0.26 2.81
N SER A 417 12.20 -0.67 2.01
CA SER A 417 12.86 -1.95 1.73
C SER A 417 12.47 -2.55 0.37
N ALA A 418 13.31 -3.47 -0.13
CA ALA A 418 12.88 -4.47 -1.11
C ALA A 418 12.62 -5.79 -0.42
N ARG A 419 11.80 -6.66 -1.02
CA ARG A 419 11.66 -8.04 -0.58
C ARG A 419 12.29 -8.99 -1.58
N VAL A 420 13.20 -9.83 -1.11
CA VAL A 420 13.88 -10.85 -1.90
C VAL A 420 13.19 -12.19 -1.67
N VAL A 421 12.43 -12.62 -2.67
CA VAL A 421 11.72 -13.91 -2.66
C VAL A 421 12.57 -14.94 -3.37
N ARG A 422 12.75 -16.10 -2.74
CA ARG A 422 13.41 -17.27 -3.33
C ARG A 422 12.37 -18.35 -3.52
N LEU A 423 12.16 -18.75 -4.77
CA LEU A 423 11.31 -19.86 -5.15
C LEU A 423 12.16 -21.11 -5.40
N ASP A 424 11.71 -22.26 -4.92
CA ASP A 424 12.27 -23.56 -5.23
C ASP A 424 11.22 -24.45 -5.94
N ALA A 425 11.43 -25.77 -5.98
CA ALA A 425 10.48 -26.70 -6.58
C ALA A 425 9.16 -26.85 -5.78
N GLY A 426 9.18 -26.57 -4.47
CA GLY A 426 8.05 -26.69 -3.55
C GLY A 426 7.25 -25.39 -3.36
N GLY A 427 7.70 -24.27 -3.91
CA GLY A 427 7.02 -22.97 -3.83
C GLY A 427 7.94 -21.87 -3.32
N VAL A 428 7.44 -21.04 -2.40
CA VAL A 428 8.25 -19.99 -1.78
C VAL A 428 9.08 -20.56 -0.63
N ALA A 429 10.39 -20.61 -0.80
CA ALA A 429 11.33 -21.04 0.24
C ALA A 429 11.62 -19.93 1.26
N ARG A 430 11.83 -18.70 0.77
CA ARG A 430 12.12 -17.49 1.57
C ARG A 430 11.59 -16.23 0.92
N ALA A 431 11.38 -15.19 1.72
CA ALA A 431 10.82 -13.90 1.36
C ALA A 431 11.44 -12.77 2.19
N ASP A 432 12.78 -12.64 2.15
CA ASP A 432 13.61 -11.79 3.02
C ASP A 432 13.45 -10.29 2.73
N LEU A 433 13.14 -9.51 3.76
CA LEU A 433 13.15 -8.05 3.68
C LEU A 433 14.58 -7.51 3.75
N VAL A 434 14.94 -6.70 2.75
CA VAL A 434 16.23 -6.02 2.60
C VAL A 434 15.99 -4.51 2.74
N PRO A 435 16.26 -3.93 3.92
CA PRO A 435 16.11 -2.50 4.15
C PRO A 435 17.06 -1.67 3.29
N MET A 436 16.55 -0.56 2.78
CA MET A 436 17.34 0.47 2.12
C MET A 436 18.12 1.26 3.18
N ALA A 437 19.45 1.21 3.11
CA ALA A 437 20.33 2.03 3.93
C ALA A 437 20.40 3.46 3.34
N TRP A 438 19.33 4.22 3.51
CA TRP A 438 19.11 5.53 2.92
C TRP A 438 20.32 6.47 3.04
N ALA A 439 20.84 6.63 4.26
CA ALA A 439 21.97 7.51 4.55
C ALA A 439 23.27 7.11 3.81
N ALA A 440 23.50 5.79 3.67
CA ALA A 440 24.69 5.28 2.98
C ALA A 440 24.60 5.49 1.46
N LEU A 441 23.41 5.32 0.88
CA LEU A 441 23.17 5.57 -0.55
C LEU A 441 23.30 7.05 -0.87
N LYS A 442 22.78 7.94 -0.01
CA LYS A 442 22.92 9.39 -0.21
C LYS A 442 24.38 9.84 -0.21
N ALA A 443 25.18 9.38 0.75
CA ALA A 443 26.60 9.70 0.84
C ALA A 443 27.40 9.23 -0.40
N GLN A 444 26.98 8.12 -1.03
CA GLN A 444 27.58 7.63 -2.28
C GLN A 444 27.21 8.49 -3.49
N GLY A 445 25.99 9.07 -3.51
CA GLY A 445 25.54 9.98 -4.56
C GLY A 445 26.26 11.32 -4.53
N GLU A 446 26.43 11.91 -3.33
CA GLU A 446 27.12 13.20 -3.16
C GLU A 446 28.64 13.12 -3.45
N GLY A 447 29.26 11.95 -3.29
CA GLY A 447 30.67 11.73 -3.66
C GLY A 447 30.92 11.30 -5.11
N GLY A 448 29.86 10.97 -5.86
CA GLY A 448 29.94 10.43 -7.22
C GLY A 448 29.87 11.48 -8.33
N GLU A 449 29.51 12.71 -8.00
CA GLU A 449 29.35 13.83 -8.94
C GLU A 449 30.52 14.83 -8.86
N ALA A 450 31.74 14.34 -8.61
CA ALA A 450 32.94 15.06 -8.99
C ALA A 450 33.10 14.95 -10.52
N ASP A 451 32.52 15.94 -11.20
CA ASP A 451 32.83 16.44 -12.54
C ASP A 451 33.92 15.63 -13.28
N ARG A 452 33.51 14.65 -14.08
CA ARG A 452 34.36 14.10 -15.13
C ARG A 452 34.35 15.07 -16.30
N ASP A 453 34.96 16.22 -16.08
CA ASP A 453 35.20 17.15 -17.15
C ASP A 453 36.31 16.60 -18.05
N ARG A 454 36.06 16.64 -19.36
CA ARG A 454 36.98 16.16 -20.40
C ARG A 454 38.18 17.10 -20.49
N ASN A 455 39.13 17.00 -19.58
CA ASN A 455 40.55 17.29 -19.82
C ASN A 455 41.34 16.94 -18.56
N GLY A 456 42.02 15.80 -18.58
CA GLY A 456 42.84 15.36 -17.46
C GLY A 456 43.97 16.34 -17.14
N LYS A 457 43.83 17.06 -16.01
CA LYS A 457 44.95 17.56 -15.21
C LYS A 457 44.54 17.59 -13.74
N ALA A 458 45.26 16.84 -12.91
CA ALA A 458 45.19 16.92 -11.46
C ALA A 458 45.82 18.24 -10.98
N GLY A 459 45.17 18.90 -10.04
CA GLY A 459 45.69 20.07 -9.31
C GLY A 459 45.20 20.04 -7.85
N PRO A 460 46.03 20.42 -6.87
CA PRO A 460 45.83 20.04 -5.47
C PRO A 460 44.85 20.95 -4.72
N THR A 461 44.30 20.37 -3.65
CA THR A 461 43.55 21.00 -2.57
C THR A 461 44.18 22.28 -2.01
N SER A 462 43.37 23.31 -1.78
CA SER A 462 43.63 24.30 -0.73
C SER A 462 42.35 24.94 -0.21
N GLN A 463 42.20 24.91 1.11
CA GLN A 463 41.33 25.80 1.90
C GLN A 463 41.71 27.27 1.64
N GLU A 464 40.71 28.17 1.58
CA GLU A 464 40.66 29.43 2.34
C GLU A 464 39.42 30.24 1.93
N GLY A 465 38.79 30.88 2.91
CA GLY A 465 37.54 31.63 2.74
C GLY A 465 37.71 33.03 2.13
N ARG A 466 36.60 33.62 1.67
CA ARG A 466 36.39 35.06 1.67
C ARG A 466 34.93 35.45 1.45
N GLU A 467 34.60 36.56 2.10
CA GLU A 467 33.33 37.24 2.26
C GLU A 467 32.96 38.19 1.09
N VAL A 468 31.64 38.42 0.94
CA VAL A 468 30.92 39.64 0.46
C VAL A 468 30.77 39.90 -1.06
N GLY A 469 29.52 40.18 -1.47
CA GLY A 469 29.18 40.93 -2.70
C GLY A 469 27.68 40.87 -3.09
N ASP A 470 26.94 41.94 -2.78
CA ASP A 470 25.50 42.19 -3.02
C ASP A 470 25.00 42.13 -4.48
N GLY A 471 23.69 41.89 -4.67
CA GLY A 471 22.99 42.17 -5.95
C GLY A 471 21.56 41.62 -6.16
N GLN A 472 20.60 41.99 -5.28
CA GLN A 472 19.18 42.41 -5.50
C GLN A 472 18.26 41.93 -6.68
N PRO A 473 16.89 42.07 -6.61
CA PRO A 473 15.96 40.93 -6.41
C PRO A 473 14.63 40.92 -7.26
N ALA A 474 13.73 39.97 -6.89
CA ALA A 474 12.23 39.98 -6.94
C ALA A 474 11.52 39.45 -8.21
N PRO A 475 10.18 39.15 -8.20
CA PRO A 475 9.16 39.18 -7.12
C PRO A 475 8.40 37.82 -6.99
N GLY A 476 7.52 37.50 -6.03
CA GLY A 476 6.75 38.23 -5.03
C GLY A 476 5.35 37.59 -4.97
N ARG A 477 4.86 37.20 -3.78
CA ARG A 477 3.41 37.10 -3.49
C ARG A 477 3.18 37.38 -2.01
N THR A 478 2.20 38.24 -1.82
CA THR A 478 1.85 39.07 -0.67
C THR A 478 0.84 38.41 0.27
N SER A 479 0.99 38.62 1.58
CA SER A 479 -0.14 38.96 2.47
C SER A 479 0.35 39.61 3.78
N GLN A 480 0.19 40.93 3.85
CA GLN A 480 -0.01 41.76 5.07
C GLN A 480 -1.45 41.50 5.59
N ASP A 481 -1.88 41.71 6.84
CA ASP A 481 -1.31 42.22 8.09
C ASP A 481 -2.28 41.83 9.23
N GLY A 482 -1.83 41.82 10.50
CA GLY A 482 -2.74 41.77 11.66
C GLY A 482 -2.07 41.45 13.00
N ASN A 483 -1.31 42.41 13.53
CA ASN A 483 -0.64 42.41 14.83
C ASN A 483 -1.45 41.88 16.03
N ALA A 484 -0.85 40.96 16.80
CA ALA A 484 -0.96 40.90 18.26
C ALA A 484 0.25 40.20 18.89
N ALA A 485 1.14 41.01 19.48
CA ALA A 485 2.10 40.69 20.55
C ALA A 485 3.02 39.46 20.39
N THR A 486 4.15 39.67 19.74
CA THR A 486 5.36 38.83 19.82
C THR A 486 6.07 39.02 21.17
N GLU A 487 5.86 38.10 22.12
CA GLU A 487 6.92 37.71 23.05
C GLU A 487 7.63 36.49 22.46
N ALA A 488 8.72 36.75 21.74
CA ALA A 488 9.62 35.73 21.24
C ALA A 488 10.42 35.15 22.43
N ALA A 489 10.05 33.96 22.87
CA ALA A 489 10.82 33.17 23.82
C ALA A 489 12.03 32.55 23.10
N ALA A 490 13.22 32.72 23.70
CA ALA A 490 14.48 32.15 23.23
C ALA A 490 14.41 30.61 23.14
N ASP A 491 14.57 30.10 21.93
CA ASP A 491 14.57 28.68 21.58
C ASP A 491 15.98 28.12 21.83
N ALA A 492 16.13 27.27 22.85
CA ALA A 492 17.36 26.53 23.10
C ALA A 492 17.25 25.17 22.40
N SER A 493 17.41 25.15 21.08
CA SER A 493 17.52 23.92 20.30
C SER A 493 18.84 23.22 20.62
N GLN A 494 18.80 22.20 21.48
CA GLN A 494 19.96 21.34 21.74
C GLN A 494 19.99 20.20 20.72
N ILE A 495 21.00 20.20 19.85
CA ILE A 495 21.35 19.03 19.03
C ILE A 495 22.15 18.08 19.93
N ALA A 496 21.61 16.88 20.18
CA ALA A 496 22.28 15.88 20.99
C ALA A 496 23.46 15.27 20.22
N ARG A 497 24.70 15.62 20.61
CA ARG A 497 25.91 14.91 20.17
C ARG A 497 25.92 13.48 20.72
N SER A 498 26.54 12.55 20.00
CA SER A 498 26.72 11.15 20.45
C SER A 498 27.37 11.12 21.84
N PRO A 499 26.94 10.22 22.76
CA PRO A 499 27.62 10.01 24.02
C PRO A 499 29.10 9.69 23.75
N SER A 500 30.03 10.20 24.56
CA SER A 500 31.43 9.77 24.50
C SER A 500 31.53 8.25 24.65
N ASP A 501 32.56 7.62 24.06
CA ASP A 501 32.92 6.17 24.14
C ASP A 501 33.07 5.59 25.58
N SER A 502 32.70 6.34 26.62
CA SER A 502 32.78 5.99 28.03
C SER A 502 31.40 5.83 28.72
N GLY A 503 30.33 5.60 27.96
CA GLY A 503 29.02 5.25 28.51
C GLY A 503 29.08 3.98 29.40
N PRO A 504 28.13 3.78 30.33
CA PRO A 504 28.12 2.57 31.15
C PRO A 504 27.97 1.33 30.27
N GLU A 505 28.79 0.30 30.50
CA GLU A 505 28.62 -0.99 29.84
C GLU A 505 27.25 -1.60 30.20
N PRO A 506 26.63 -2.34 29.25
CA PRO A 506 25.38 -3.03 29.56
C PRO A 506 25.64 -4.10 30.63
N VAL A 507 24.66 -4.34 31.49
CA VAL A 507 24.70 -5.45 32.47
C VAL A 507 24.86 -6.78 31.73
N TRP A 508 24.14 -6.93 30.62
CA TRP A 508 24.25 -8.04 29.70
C TRP A 508 23.77 -7.65 28.30
N THR A 509 24.16 -8.44 27.30
CA THR A 509 23.64 -8.39 25.92
C THR A 509 23.15 -9.77 25.53
N ALA A 510 22.03 -9.82 24.81
CA ALA A 510 21.45 -11.03 24.23
C ALA A 510 20.96 -10.77 22.79
N SER A 511 20.50 -11.82 22.11
CA SER A 511 19.89 -11.72 20.80
C SER A 511 18.66 -12.62 20.72
N VAL A 512 17.63 -12.14 20.03
CA VAL A 512 16.49 -12.96 19.60
C VAL A 512 16.64 -13.38 18.13
N PRO A 513 15.94 -14.44 17.67
CA PRO A 513 16.13 -14.98 16.32
C PRO A 513 15.75 -14.05 15.17
N GLY A 514 14.82 -13.12 15.42
CA GLY A 514 14.28 -12.22 14.40
C GLY A 514 14.41 -10.74 14.75
N ARG A 515 13.72 -9.91 13.97
CA ARG A 515 13.72 -8.46 14.14
C ARG A 515 12.75 -8.03 15.24
N VAL A 516 13.07 -6.94 15.92
CA VAL A 516 12.17 -6.30 16.89
C VAL A 516 11.72 -4.97 16.32
N LEU A 517 10.44 -4.86 15.94
CA LEU A 517 9.87 -3.62 15.38
C LEU A 517 9.19 -2.79 16.49
N LEU A 518 7.86 -2.65 16.45
CA LEU A 518 7.12 -1.86 17.44
C LEU A 518 6.83 -2.61 18.74
N ALA A 519 6.91 -3.94 18.72
CA ALA A 519 6.65 -4.76 19.89
C ALA A 519 7.71 -4.52 20.98
N SER A 520 7.27 -3.95 22.09
CA SER A 520 8.18 -3.55 23.17
C SER A 520 8.52 -4.74 24.07
N PRO A 521 9.75 -4.85 24.58
CA PRO A 521 10.07 -5.83 25.63
C PRO A 521 9.14 -5.67 26.84
N VAL A 522 8.75 -6.78 27.47
CA VAL A 522 7.85 -6.78 28.63
C VAL A 522 8.50 -7.50 29.79
N VAL A 523 8.60 -6.84 30.95
CA VAL A 523 9.08 -7.47 32.18
C VAL A 523 7.94 -8.25 32.84
N ALA A 524 8.14 -9.54 33.09
CA ALA A 524 7.17 -10.43 33.71
C ALA A 524 7.84 -11.30 34.78
N GLY A 525 7.76 -10.86 36.05
CA GLY A 525 8.45 -11.53 37.16
C GLY A 525 9.97 -11.47 36.98
N SER A 526 10.64 -12.62 36.95
CA SER A 526 12.08 -12.75 36.71
C SER A 526 12.46 -12.83 35.23
N ARG A 527 11.53 -12.61 34.30
CA ARG A 527 11.73 -12.75 32.85
C ARG A 527 11.57 -11.43 32.12
N LEU A 528 12.36 -11.25 31.07
CA LEU A 528 12.11 -10.29 30.00
C LEU A 528 11.54 -11.02 28.78
N LEU A 529 10.31 -10.71 28.41
CA LEU A 529 9.65 -11.24 27.22
C LEU A 529 9.94 -10.32 26.04
N VAL A 530 10.51 -10.87 24.97
CA VAL A 530 10.90 -10.13 23.77
C VAL A 530 10.21 -10.75 22.55
N PRO A 531 9.20 -10.06 21.98
CA PRO A 531 8.60 -10.45 20.72
C PRO A 531 9.57 -10.21 19.56
N PHE A 532 9.51 -11.07 18.56
CA PHE A 532 10.28 -10.91 17.33
C PHE A 532 9.44 -11.30 16.12
N ARG A 533 9.82 -10.77 14.96
CA ARG A 533 9.23 -11.10 13.66
C ARG A 533 10.28 -11.67 12.71
N SER A 534 9.88 -12.70 11.97
CA SER A 534 10.59 -13.07 10.74
C SER A 534 10.26 -12.03 9.69
N THR A 535 11.30 -11.55 9.01
CA THR A 535 11.10 -10.77 7.79
C THR A 535 11.37 -11.60 6.54
N GLY A 536 11.48 -12.93 6.64
CA GLY A 536 12.11 -13.72 5.58
C GLY A 536 11.73 -15.18 5.42
N THR A 537 11.11 -15.81 6.40
CA THR A 537 10.83 -17.25 6.35
C THR A 537 9.34 -17.48 6.20
N VAL A 538 8.96 -18.25 5.18
CA VAL A 538 7.57 -18.67 4.99
C VAL A 538 7.27 -19.78 5.99
N GLY A 539 6.24 -19.59 6.82
CA GLY A 539 5.80 -20.62 7.77
C GLY A 539 6.64 -20.79 9.03
N GLY A 540 7.54 -19.85 9.37
CA GLY A 540 8.16 -19.82 10.70
C GLY A 540 9.46 -19.05 10.79
N ASP A 541 9.47 -18.04 11.66
CA ASP A 541 10.62 -17.46 12.41
C ASP A 541 10.17 -16.16 13.13
N GLY A 542 8.86 -15.94 13.31
CA GLY A 542 8.35 -14.98 14.29
C GLY A 542 8.17 -15.64 15.65
N GLY A 543 7.87 -14.86 16.69
CA GLY A 543 7.48 -15.43 17.97
C GLY A 543 7.89 -14.58 19.17
N ILE A 544 8.18 -15.26 20.28
CA ILE A 544 8.57 -14.64 21.54
C ILE A 544 9.71 -15.42 22.20
N CYS A 545 10.66 -14.71 22.81
CA CYS A 545 11.66 -15.31 23.70
C CYS A 545 11.49 -14.77 25.12
N ALA A 546 11.63 -15.63 26.11
CA ALA A 546 11.80 -15.25 27.50
C ALA A 546 13.28 -15.34 27.87
N LEU A 547 13.85 -14.20 28.26
CA LEU A 547 15.21 -14.09 28.76
C LEU A 547 15.17 -13.96 30.27
N ASP A 548 16.14 -14.55 30.96
CA ASP A 548 16.37 -14.25 32.37
C ASP A 548 16.65 -12.74 32.52
N LEU A 549 15.94 -12.09 33.44
CA LEU A 549 16.01 -10.63 33.59
C LEU A 549 17.39 -10.15 34.06
N GLY A 550 18.10 -10.95 34.86
CA GLY A 550 19.39 -10.59 35.47
C GLY A 550 20.61 -10.92 34.60
N ALA A 551 20.53 -11.95 33.76
CA ALA A 551 21.64 -12.48 32.97
C ALA A 551 21.44 -12.37 31.45
N GLY A 552 20.20 -12.17 30.97
CA GLY A 552 19.87 -12.10 29.56
C GLY A 552 19.90 -13.44 28.82
N THR A 553 20.19 -14.54 29.52
CA THR A 553 20.23 -15.89 28.94
C THR A 553 18.81 -16.34 28.56
N PRO A 554 18.59 -16.93 27.38
CA PRO A 554 17.28 -17.40 26.98
C PRO A 554 16.84 -18.58 27.85
N GLU A 555 15.71 -18.46 28.53
CA GLU A 555 15.06 -19.55 29.26
C GLU A 555 14.25 -20.44 28.31
N TRP A 556 13.50 -19.81 27.39
CA TRP A 556 12.75 -20.48 26.34
C TRP A 556 12.44 -19.51 25.18
N CYS A 557 12.22 -20.06 23.99
CA CYS A 557 11.70 -19.32 22.83
C CYS A 557 10.61 -20.14 22.16
N LEU A 558 9.52 -19.46 21.76
CA LEU A 558 8.42 -20.02 20.99
C LEU A 558 8.45 -19.42 19.60
N SER A 559 8.48 -20.27 18.57
CA SER A 559 8.29 -19.85 17.18
C SER A 559 6.80 -19.89 16.80
N THR A 560 6.37 -18.91 16.02
CA THR A 560 5.01 -18.74 15.50
C THR A 560 4.99 -18.82 13.97
N ALA A 561 3.82 -19.08 13.39
CA ALA A 561 3.68 -19.28 11.95
C ALA A 561 3.79 -17.96 11.17
N ALA A 562 3.36 -16.86 11.79
CA ALA A 562 3.50 -15.50 11.32
C ALA A 562 4.12 -14.58 12.39
N GLY A 563 4.53 -13.38 11.99
CA GLY A 563 5.21 -12.44 12.88
C GLY A 563 4.34 -11.96 14.03
N VAL A 564 4.95 -11.80 15.22
CA VAL A 564 4.33 -11.15 16.38
C VAL A 564 4.80 -9.69 16.41
N ALA A 565 3.90 -8.76 16.10
CA ALA A 565 4.22 -7.34 15.97
C ALA A 565 3.65 -6.48 17.10
N ASN A 566 2.94 -7.07 18.06
CA ASN A 566 2.20 -6.38 19.10
C ASN A 566 2.85 -6.49 20.50
N ASP A 567 2.60 -5.52 21.36
CA ASP A 567 2.92 -5.64 22.78
C ASP A 567 2.12 -6.79 23.44
N LEU A 568 2.78 -7.49 24.36
CA LEU A 568 2.22 -8.65 25.05
C LEU A 568 1.35 -8.24 26.25
N VAL A 569 0.31 -9.02 26.51
CA VAL A 569 -0.47 -8.98 27.77
C VAL A 569 -0.09 -10.19 28.61
N VAL A 570 0.21 -9.97 29.90
CA VAL A 570 0.54 -11.06 30.83
C VAL A 570 -0.41 -11.03 32.02
N SER A 571 -1.12 -12.13 32.29
CA SER A 571 -2.00 -12.27 33.45
C SER A 571 -2.17 -13.75 33.83
N GLY A 572 -2.24 -14.06 35.12
CA GLY A 572 -2.48 -15.45 35.59
C GLY A 572 -1.42 -16.46 35.13
N GLY A 573 -0.20 -16.01 34.81
CA GLY A 573 0.85 -16.85 34.23
C GLY A 573 0.61 -17.22 32.75
N THR A 574 -0.34 -16.57 32.08
CA THR A 574 -0.56 -16.64 30.63
C THR A 574 -0.07 -15.36 29.97
N ILE A 575 0.62 -15.50 28.84
CA ILE A 575 1.02 -14.45 27.90
C ILE A 575 0.03 -14.52 26.73
N VAL A 576 -0.61 -13.41 26.39
CA VAL A 576 -1.43 -13.28 25.19
C VAL A 576 -0.61 -12.55 24.12
N LEU A 577 -0.47 -13.21 22.97
CA LEU A 577 0.19 -12.67 21.77
C LEU A 577 -0.74 -12.80 20.56
N ALA A 578 -0.53 -11.98 19.55
CA ALA A 578 -1.26 -12.05 18.31
C ALA A 578 -0.29 -12.03 17.12
N GLU A 579 -0.60 -12.83 16.12
CA GLU A 579 0.14 -12.91 14.88
C GLU A 579 -0.52 -12.03 13.82
N VAL A 580 0.28 -11.52 12.89
CA VAL A 580 -0.21 -10.68 11.78
C VAL A 580 -1.14 -11.41 10.80
N ASP A 581 -1.35 -12.72 10.97
CA ASP A 581 -2.33 -13.54 10.21
C ASP A 581 -3.69 -13.68 10.94
N GLY A 582 -3.86 -13.00 12.07
CA GLY A 582 -5.07 -13.07 12.88
C GLY A 582 -5.17 -14.29 13.79
N THR A 583 -4.06 -15.01 14.03
CA THR A 583 -3.98 -15.99 15.12
C THR A 583 -3.68 -15.31 16.45
N VAL A 584 -4.48 -15.57 17.48
CA VAL A 584 -4.22 -15.14 18.85
C VAL A 584 -3.90 -16.36 19.70
N GLN A 585 -2.86 -16.29 20.51
CA GLN A 585 -2.41 -17.42 21.33
C GLN A 585 -2.25 -17.03 22.81
N GLY A 586 -2.61 -17.97 23.68
CA GLY A 586 -2.26 -17.95 25.09
C GLY A 586 -1.09 -18.87 25.34
N VAL A 587 -0.01 -18.35 25.91
CA VAL A 587 1.24 -19.07 26.13
C VAL A 587 1.58 -19.05 27.61
N ALA A 588 1.99 -20.16 28.18
CA ALA A 588 2.42 -20.22 29.57
C ALA A 588 3.71 -19.41 29.77
N ALA A 589 3.68 -18.46 30.71
CA ALA A 589 4.83 -17.60 31.00
C ALA A 589 6.04 -18.34 31.58
N ARG A 590 5.84 -19.56 32.08
CA ARG A 590 6.88 -20.36 32.74
C ARG A 590 7.80 -21.09 31.76
N ASP A 591 7.25 -21.59 30.66
CA ASP A 591 7.92 -22.57 29.78
C ASP A 591 7.63 -22.34 28.28
N GLY A 592 6.84 -21.32 27.93
CA GLY A 592 6.48 -21.06 26.54
C GLY A 592 5.47 -22.05 25.95
N ALA A 593 4.87 -22.93 26.76
CA ALA A 593 3.90 -23.89 26.26
C ALA A 593 2.59 -23.21 25.83
N VAL A 594 2.15 -23.47 24.61
CA VAL A 594 0.86 -22.96 24.11
C VAL A 594 -0.29 -23.59 24.89
N ARG A 595 -1.10 -22.76 25.55
CA ARG A 595 -2.30 -23.15 26.30
C ARG A 595 -3.53 -23.23 25.40
N TRP A 596 -3.67 -22.26 24.49
CA TRP A 596 -4.79 -22.17 23.56
C TRP A 596 -4.40 -21.37 22.31
N ARG A 597 -5.15 -21.58 21.22
CA ARG A 597 -5.05 -20.82 19.96
C ARG A 597 -6.44 -20.47 19.46
N THR A 598 -6.61 -19.26 18.98
CA THR A 598 -7.87 -18.73 18.46
C THR A 598 -7.63 -18.05 17.12
N ARG A 599 -8.37 -18.44 16.10
CA ARG A 599 -8.37 -17.78 14.79
C ARG A 599 -9.49 -16.75 14.74
N LEU A 600 -9.16 -15.51 14.40
CA LEU A 600 -10.16 -14.43 14.31
C LEU A 600 -11.16 -14.62 13.17
N ASP A 601 -10.83 -15.43 12.17
CA ASP A 601 -11.61 -15.68 10.95
C ASP A 601 -13.09 -16.02 11.17
N GLU A 602 -13.44 -16.65 12.30
CA GLU A 602 -14.81 -17.07 12.61
C GLU A 602 -15.60 -16.02 13.41
N ALA A 603 -14.90 -15.15 14.14
CA ALA A 603 -15.49 -14.19 15.07
C ALA A 603 -15.48 -12.74 14.54
N VAL A 604 -14.54 -12.42 13.64
CA VAL A 604 -14.34 -11.08 13.08
C VAL A 604 -14.28 -11.19 11.55
N ARG A 605 -15.25 -10.60 10.84
CA ARG A 605 -15.28 -10.64 9.38
C ARG A 605 -14.15 -9.78 8.79
N ALA A 606 -13.10 -10.38 8.26
CA ALA A 606 -12.12 -9.65 7.44
C ALA A 606 -12.60 -9.52 5.98
N GLU A 607 -12.58 -8.30 5.44
CA GLU A 607 -12.80 -8.05 4.01
C GLU A 607 -11.60 -8.51 3.17
N TYR A 608 -10.39 -8.31 3.71
CA TYR A 608 -9.12 -8.64 3.08
C TYR A 608 -8.61 -10.01 3.52
N VAL A 609 -7.67 -10.58 2.75
CA VAL A 609 -7.17 -11.95 2.96
C VAL A 609 -6.54 -12.17 4.35
N GLU A 610 -5.97 -11.13 4.96
CA GLU A 610 -5.29 -11.23 6.26
C GLU A 610 -5.71 -10.14 7.26
N HIS A 611 -5.52 -10.44 8.54
CA HIS A 611 -5.81 -9.53 9.64
C HIS A 611 -4.58 -8.70 10.01
N TYR A 612 -4.41 -7.49 9.45
CA TYR A 612 -3.34 -6.53 9.80
C TYR A 612 -3.33 -6.14 11.30
N LEU A 613 -2.84 -7.02 12.15
CA LEU A 613 -2.88 -6.89 13.61
C LEU A 613 -1.47 -6.56 14.13
N HIS A 614 -1.18 -5.26 14.16
CA HIS A 614 0.10 -4.72 14.63
C HIS A 614 0.04 -4.12 16.03
N SER A 615 -1.18 -3.84 16.54
CA SER A 615 -1.39 -3.15 17.80
C SER A 615 -1.34 -4.10 19.00
N GLY A 616 -0.75 -3.63 20.10
CA GLY A 616 -0.82 -4.27 21.41
C GLY A 616 -2.24 -4.48 21.93
N ALA A 617 -2.37 -5.24 23.02
CA ALA A 617 -3.63 -5.36 23.75
C ALA A 617 -3.59 -4.67 25.12
N VAL A 618 -4.76 -4.23 25.57
CA VAL A 618 -4.99 -3.73 26.94
C VAL A 618 -5.76 -4.76 27.76
N LEU A 619 -5.27 -5.06 28.96
CA LEU A 619 -5.90 -6.00 29.88
C LEU A 619 -6.96 -5.28 30.73
N SER A 620 -8.18 -5.83 30.79
CA SER A 620 -9.19 -5.41 31.75
C SER A 620 -10.06 -6.60 32.15
N LYS A 621 -10.24 -6.80 33.47
CA LYS A 621 -11.11 -7.85 34.04
C LYS A 621 -10.89 -9.26 33.45
N GLY A 622 -9.64 -9.64 33.21
CA GLY A 622 -9.30 -10.96 32.65
C GLY A 622 -9.47 -11.11 31.14
N VAL A 623 -9.80 -10.02 30.43
CA VAL A 623 -9.94 -9.98 28.97
C VAL A 623 -8.87 -9.06 28.38
N ALA A 624 -8.16 -9.54 27.36
CA ALA A 624 -7.23 -8.75 26.57
C ALA A 624 -7.99 -8.15 25.36
N TYR A 625 -8.06 -6.82 25.29
CA TYR A 625 -8.74 -6.10 24.23
C TYR A 625 -7.74 -5.57 23.20
N PHE A 626 -8.03 -5.83 21.93
CA PHE A 626 -7.25 -5.37 20.78
C PHE A 626 -8.06 -4.34 19.99
N CYS A 627 -7.45 -3.20 19.65
CA CYS A 627 -8.00 -2.30 18.64
C CYS A 627 -7.43 -2.70 17.27
N TYR A 628 -8.32 -3.08 16.36
CA TYR A 628 -7.94 -3.72 15.09
C TYR A 628 -8.88 -3.27 13.96
N GLN A 629 -8.34 -3.15 12.73
CA GLN A 629 -9.05 -2.71 11.53
C GLN A 629 -10.40 -3.42 11.32
N GLY A 630 -10.42 -4.75 11.40
CA GLY A 630 -11.61 -5.57 11.21
C GLY A 630 -12.64 -5.44 12.33
N GLY A 631 -12.42 -4.53 13.29
CA GLY A 631 -13.22 -4.30 14.48
C GLY A 631 -12.43 -4.67 15.73
N PRO A 632 -12.52 -3.88 16.81
CA PRO A 632 -11.87 -4.24 18.06
C PRO A 632 -12.51 -5.51 18.64
N PHE A 633 -11.73 -6.31 19.35
CA PHE A 633 -12.22 -7.54 19.96
C PHE A 633 -11.56 -7.77 21.33
N GLY A 634 -12.20 -8.58 22.16
CA GLY A 634 -11.72 -8.98 23.47
C GLY A 634 -11.60 -10.49 23.57
N VAL A 635 -10.43 -10.98 23.99
CA VAL A 635 -10.15 -12.40 24.22
C VAL A 635 -9.94 -12.68 25.70
N GLU A 636 -10.59 -13.70 26.24
CA GLU A 636 -10.34 -14.15 27.62
C GLU A 636 -8.92 -14.71 27.73
N VAL A 637 -8.17 -14.23 28.72
CA VAL A 637 -6.76 -14.61 28.89
C VAL A 637 -6.62 -16.11 29.18
N ASP A 638 -7.53 -16.69 29.95
CA ASP A 638 -7.40 -18.08 30.41
C ASP A 638 -7.87 -19.11 29.38
N SER A 639 -8.87 -18.77 28.55
CA SER A 639 -9.54 -19.72 27.65
C SER A 639 -9.25 -19.48 26.17
N GLY A 640 -8.84 -18.26 25.78
CA GLY A 640 -8.73 -17.87 24.37
C GLY A 640 -10.07 -17.56 23.71
N ARG A 641 -11.17 -17.64 24.44
CA ARG A 641 -12.50 -17.38 23.89
C ARG A 641 -12.66 -15.89 23.57
N ILE A 642 -13.18 -15.58 22.39
CA ILE A 642 -13.60 -14.22 22.07
C ILE A 642 -14.82 -13.89 22.93
N ALA A 643 -14.64 -13.02 23.92
CA ALA A 643 -15.67 -12.60 24.86
C ALA A 643 -16.45 -11.37 24.38
N TRP A 644 -15.86 -10.59 23.48
CA TRP A 644 -16.42 -9.31 23.06
C TRP A 644 -15.93 -8.91 21.67
N THR A 645 -16.75 -8.19 20.91
CA THR A 645 -16.42 -7.60 19.61
C THR A 645 -17.04 -6.21 19.49
N GLY A 646 -16.41 -5.32 18.75
CA GLY A 646 -16.96 -4.02 18.35
C GLY A 646 -17.24 -3.94 16.85
N GLU A 647 -17.99 -2.92 16.47
CA GLU A 647 -18.22 -2.53 15.07
C GLU A 647 -16.88 -2.27 14.35
N GLN A 648 -16.80 -2.66 13.09
CA GLN A 648 -15.58 -2.56 12.28
C GLN A 648 -15.26 -1.10 11.92
N PHE A 649 -13.98 -0.84 11.69
CA PHE A 649 -13.55 0.40 11.06
C PHE A 649 -13.74 0.30 9.54
N GLY A 650 -14.07 1.41 8.88
CA GLY A 650 -14.31 1.43 7.42
C GLY A 650 -13.63 2.62 6.74
N GLY A 651 -13.29 2.45 5.46
CA GLY A 651 -12.63 3.50 4.67
C GLY A 651 -11.30 3.95 5.30
N LEU A 652 -11.09 5.26 5.41
CA LEU A 652 -9.86 5.83 6.00
C LEU A 652 -9.70 5.53 7.50
N ASP A 653 -10.76 5.08 8.20
CA ASP A 653 -10.69 4.71 9.61
C ASP A 653 -9.99 3.36 9.86
N ALA A 654 -9.76 2.58 8.79
CA ALA A 654 -9.25 1.22 8.87
C ALA A 654 -7.84 1.11 9.49
N PHE A 655 -7.04 2.18 9.45
CA PHE A 655 -5.67 2.19 9.94
C PHE A 655 -5.64 2.40 11.46
N VAL A 656 -5.52 1.31 12.23
CA VAL A 656 -5.59 1.32 13.70
C VAL A 656 -4.29 0.80 14.30
N HIS A 657 -3.48 1.71 14.85
CA HIS A 657 -2.18 1.43 15.49
C HIS A 657 -2.19 1.68 17.01
N SER A 658 -3.36 1.62 17.65
CA SER A 658 -3.52 1.91 19.07
C SER A 658 -3.63 0.61 19.88
N ARG A 659 -2.90 0.50 20.99
CA ARG A 659 -3.08 -0.56 22.00
C ARG A 659 -4.47 -0.48 22.64
N GLY A 660 -5.06 0.70 22.61
CA GLY A 660 -6.32 1.03 23.23
C GLY A 660 -6.18 1.27 24.73
N VAL A 661 -7.14 2.00 25.29
CA VAL A 661 -7.23 2.25 26.73
C VAL A 661 -8.60 1.85 27.21
N VAL A 662 -8.67 1.16 28.35
CA VAL A 662 -9.94 0.84 29.01
C VAL A 662 -10.12 1.75 30.22
N VAL A 663 -11.23 2.49 30.26
CA VAL A 663 -11.65 3.29 31.40
C VAL A 663 -13.09 2.95 31.75
N GLY A 664 -13.32 2.45 32.96
CA GLY A 664 -14.65 2.03 33.40
C GLY A 664 -15.21 0.89 32.53
N ASP A 665 -16.30 1.17 31.82
CA ASP A 665 -17.00 0.25 30.92
C ASP A 665 -16.76 0.59 29.44
N SER A 666 -15.64 1.25 29.12
CA SER A 666 -15.38 1.71 27.76
C SER A 666 -13.96 1.41 27.30
N LEU A 667 -13.84 0.94 26.06
CA LEU A 667 -12.61 0.82 25.29
C LEU A 667 -12.48 2.03 24.36
N PHE A 668 -11.30 2.64 24.34
CA PHE A 668 -10.96 3.74 23.44
C PHE A 668 -9.91 3.26 22.46
N CYS A 669 -10.15 3.47 21.16
CA CYS A 669 -9.25 3.12 20.08
C CYS A 669 -8.90 4.35 19.24
N GLY A 670 -7.60 4.59 19.02
CA GLY A 670 -7.12 5.58 18.05
C GLY A 670 -7.05 4.99 16.64
N ALA A 671 -7.68 5.64 15.67
CA ALA A 671 -7.58 5.35 14.25
C ALA A 671 -6.81 6.49 13.56
N PHE A 672 -5.81 6.13 12.78
CA PHE A 672 -4.76 7.03 12.30
C PHE A 672 -5.29 8.24 11.52
N LEU A 673 -6.25 8.03 10.61
CA LEU A 673 -6.95 9.11 9.89
C LEU A 673 -8.36 9.37 10.41
N GLY A 674 -8.87 8.46 11.24
CA GLY A 674 -10.28 8.44 11.66
C GLY A 674 -10.56 9.21 12.95
N GLY A 675 -9.56 9.29 13.84
CA GLY A 675 -9.66 9.96 15.12
C GLY A 675 -9.75 9.00 16.31
N VAL A 676 -10.49 9.36 17.35
CA VAL A 676 -10.66 8.52 18.55
C VAL A 676 -12.09 7.99 18.62
N TYR A 677 -12.19 6.67 18.79
CA TYR A 677 -13.45 5.95 18.90
C TYR A 677 -13.62 5.34 20.28
N ARG A 678 -14.84 5.38 20.81
CA ARG A 678 -15.25 4.74 22.06
C ARG A 678 -16.21 3.59 21.77
N TYR A 679 -16.02 2.49 22.50
CA TYR A 679 -16.88 1.31 22.48
C TYR A 679 -17.28 0.96 23.90
N ARG A 680 -18.55 0.61 24.14
CA ARG A 680 -18.98 0.06 25.43
C ARG A 680 -18.62 -1.41 25.54
N LEU A 681 -18.11 -1.80 26.69
CA LEU A 681 -17.76 -3.19 26.98
C LEU A 681 -18.98 -4.01 27.40
N SER A 682 -20.00 -3.37 27.97
CA SER A 682 -21.31 -3.99 28.23
C SER A 682 -22.21 -4.04 26.99
N GLY A 683 -23.06 -5.07 26.91
CA GLY A 683 -24.05 -5.23 25.86
C GLY A 683 -24.06 -6.63 25.23
N SER A 684 -24.94 -6.82 24.26
CA SER A 684 -25.03 -8.05 23.45
C SER A 684 -24.73 -7.74 21.99
N GLY A 685 -23.91 -8.58 21.35
CA GLY A 685 -23.49 -8.40 19.95
C GLY A 685 -22.34 -7.39 19.79
N PRO A 686 -21.97 -7.07 18.53
CA PRO A 686 -20.91 -6.10 18.26
C PRO A 686 -21.24 -4.72 18.83
N ALA A 687 -20.38 -4.21 19.72
CA ALA A 687 -20.58 -2.91 20.33
C ALA A 687 -20.48 -1.79 19.27
N PRO A 688 -21.46 -0.88 19.16
CA PRO A 688 -21.41 0.20 18.19
C PRO A 688 -20.27 1.16 18.51
N ARG A 689 -19.70 1.78 17.47
CA ARG A 689 -18.63 2.77 17.63
C ARG A 689 -19.18 4.18 17.81
N GLU A 690 -18.60 4.92 18.75
CA GLU A 690 -18.87 6.35 18.93
C GLU A 690 -17.60 7.15 18.65
N ARG A 691 -17.64 8.06 17.67
CA ARG A 691 -16.49 8.91 17.35
C ARG A 691 -16.46 10.13 18.27
N LEU A 692 -15.40 10.26 19.08
CA LEU A 692 -15.21 11.35 20.03
C LEU A 692 -14.33 12.48 19.48
N VAL A 693 -13.28 12.11 18.74
CA VAL A 693 -12.34 13.06 18.12
C VAL A 693 -12.31 12.74 16.63
N LYS A 694 -12.30 13.78 15.78
CA LYS A 694 -12.13 13.66 14.32
C LYS A 694 -10.73 14.13 13.93
N GLY A 695 -10.12 13.45 12.97
CA GLY A 695 -8.86 13.86 12.34
C GLY A 695 -7.73 12.89 12.63
N ASN A 696 -6.51 13.28 12.29
CA ASN A 696 -5.37 12.38 12.32
C ASN A 696 -4.87 12.19 13.76
N VAL A 697 -5.01 10.99 14.30
CA VAL A 697 -4.46 10.58 15.59
C VAL A 697 -3.21 9.77 15.30
N THR A 698 -2.05 10.34 15.58
CA THR A 698 -0.79 9.82 15.03
C THR A 698 -0.16 8.76 15.93
N ALA A 699 -0.57 8.68 17.19
CA ALA A 699 0.01 7.80 18.19
C ALA A 699 -1.01 7.04 19.04
N ASP A 700 -0.49 6.13 19.86
CA ASP A 700 -1.27 5.43 20.86
C ASP A 700 -1.83 6.37 21.93
N LEU A 701 -2.97 5.99 22.49
CA LEU A 701 -3.66 6.76 23.52
C LEU A 701 -2.94 6.58 24.86
N SER A 702 -2.72 7.69 25.58
CA SER A 702 -2.06 7.65 26.89
C SER A 702 -3.05 7.96 28.01
N ALA A 703 -2.97 7.26 29.14
CA ALA A 703 -3.83 7.51 30.30
C ALA A 703 -3.09 8.37 31.35
N HIS A 704 -3.65 9.54 31.69
CA HIS A 704 -3.14 10.42 32.76
C HIS A 704 -4.22 11.42 33.21
N GLU A 705 -4.85 11.17 34.38
CA GLU A 705 -5.98 11.98 34.90
C GLU A 705 -7.11 12.24 33.86
N GLY A 706 -7.19 11.37 32.85
CA GLY A 706 -7.93 11.53 31.59
C GLY A 706 -7.22 10.75 30.46
N LEU A 707 -7.60 10.99 29.20
CA LEU A 707 -6.94 10.43 28.02
C LEU A 707 -6.15 11.52 27.27
N GLY A 708 -4.84 11.33 27.15
CA GLY A 708 -3.98 12.10 26.25
C GLY A 708 -4.06 11.57 24.84
N VAL A 709 -4.52 12.40 23.91
CA VAL A 709 -4.66 12.09 22.48
C VAL A 709 -3.67 12.94 21.70
N LEU A 710 -2.65 12.31 21.11
CA LEU A 710 -1.73 13.01 20.22
C LEU A 710 -2.32 13.03 18.81
N THR A 711 -2.68 14.22 18.34
CA THR A 711 -3.11 14.48 16.96
C THR A 711 -1.95 15.01 16.13
N ARG A 712 -2.20 15.15 14.83
CA ARG A 712 -1.30 15.81 13.88
C ARG A 712 -0.73 17.16 14.37
N ASP A 713 -1.46 17.96 15.12
CA ASP A 713 -1.05 19.33 15.48
C ASP A 713 -1.10 19.62 16.99
N ALA A 714 -1.54 18.66 17.81
CA ALA A 714 -1.67 18.90 19.24
C ALA A 714 -1.71 17.63 20.11
N LEU A 715 -1.34 17.81 21.38
CA LEU A 715 -1.79 16.94 22.46
C LEU A 715 -3.14 17.46 22.99
N LEU A 716 -4.17 16.63 22.94
CA LEU A 716 -5.49 16.89 23.51
C LEU A 716 -5.64 16.11 24.81
N SER A 717 -6.29 16.72 25.80
CA SER A 717 -6.85 16.00 26.94
C SER A 717 -8.32 15.71 26.67
N LEU A 718 -8.71 14.45 26.77
CA LEU A 718 -10.07 13.96 26.60
C LEU A 718 -10.56 13.39 27.94
N ASP A 719 -11.69 13.86 28.43
CA ASP A 719 -12.37 13.23 29.57
C ASP A 719 -13.03 11.93 29.09
N PRO A 720 -12.57 10.75 29.58
CA PRO A 720 -13.10 9.46 29.12
C PRO A 720 -14.58 9.26 29.48
N LEU A 721 -15.09 9.90 30.53
CA LEU A 721 -16.48 9.73 30.96
C LEU A 721 -17.43 10.55 30.09
N SER A 722 -17.19 11.87 29.99
CA SER A 722 -18.07 12.76 29.25
C SER A 722 -17.79 12.83 27.75
N GLY A 723 -16.62 12.37 27.28
CA GLY A 723 -16.16 12.53 25.91
C GLY A 723 -15.77 13.97 25.55
N LYS A 724 -15.74 14.89 26.52
CA LYS A 724 -15.40 16.30 26.29
C LYS A 724 -13.90 16.48 26.11
N ILE A 725 -13.53 17.24 25.08
CA ILE A 725 -12.15 17.68 24.86
C ILE A 725 -11.86 18.86 25.79
N GLY A 726 -10.84 18.72 26.63
CA GLY A 726 -10.35 19.72 27.56
C GLY A 726 -9.19 20.53 26.99
N ALA A 727 -8.03 20.49 27.64
CA ALA A 727 -6.86 21.27 27.25
C ALA A 727 -6.29 20.81 25.90
N LYS A 728 -5.86 21.76 25.07
CA LYS A 728 -5.13 21.55 23.80
C LYS A 728 -3.76 22.22 23.92
N ALA A 729 -2.70 21.48 23.63
CA ALA A 729 -1.33 22.00 23.55
C ALA A 729 -0.74 21.69 22.17
N ARG A 730 -0.26 22.72 21.47
CA ARG A 730 0.26 22.59 20.10
C ARG A 730 1.59 21.83 20.07
N VAL A 731 1.73 20.94 19.09
CA VAL A 731 2.97 20.21 18.78
C VAL A 731 3.32 20.37 17.31
N ASP A 732 4.57 20.15 16.94
CA ASP A 732 4.95 20.08 15.53
C ASP A 732 4.50 18.73 14.96
N TYR A 733 4.16 18.71 13.67
CA TYR A 733 3.51 17.55 13.04
C TYR A 733 4.42 16.31 13.02
N ALA A 734 4.04 15.29 13.78
CA ALA A 734 4.70 13.99 13.82
C ALA A 734 3.82 12.89 13.19
N VAL A 735 4.41 12.02 12.38
CA VAL A 735 3.73 10.87 11.75
C VAL A 735 4.26 9.56 12.34
N LEU A 736 4.26 9.47 13.67
CA LEU A 736 4.98 8.45 14.42
C LEU A 736 4.05 7.76 15.43
N PRO A 737 4.23 6.46 15.72
CA PRO A 737 3.41 5.70 16.65
C PRO A 737 3.85 5.95 18.10
N VAL A 738 4.15 7.21 18.46
CA VAL A 738 4.84 7.59 19.70
C VAL A 738 3.83 8.10 20.73
N ALA A 739 3.56 7.30 21.76
CA ALA A 739 2.72 7.71 22.86
C ALA A 739 3.37 8.84 23.69
N ALA A 740 2.55 9.70 24.28
CA ALA A 740 3.02 10.68 25.24
C ALA A 740 3.48 9.98 26.54
N ALA A 741 4.68 10.31 27.02
CA ALA A 741 5.16 9.87 28.33
C ALA A 741 4.74 10.89 29.39
N TRP A 742 4.24 10.41 30.52
CA TRP A 742 3.79 11.27 31.62
C TRP A 742 4.69 11.12 32.84
N GLY A 743 5.17 12.25 33.37
CA GLY A 743 5.96 12.28 34.61
C GLY A 743 5.63 13.49 35.46
N GLU A 744 6.30 13.62 36.61
CA GLU A 744 6.09 14.70 37.60
C GLU A 744 6.12 16.11 36.97
N PHE A 745 6.93 16.28 35.92
CA PHE A 745 7.15 17.56 35.26
C PHE A 745 6.17 17.83 34.11
N GLY A 746 5.23 16.93 33.80
CA GLY A 746 4.27 17.04 32.71
C GLY A 746 4.51 16.04 31.57
N PRO A 747 3.80 16.18 30.44
CA PRO A 747 3.93 15.27 29.31
C PRO A 747 5.18 15.55 28.46
N PHE A 748 5.78 14.48 27.99
CA PHE A 748 6.84 14.44 26.98
C PHE A 748 6.26 13.81 25.71
N VAL A 749 6.32 14.52 24.61
CA VAL A 749 5.68 14.15 23.34
C VAL A 749 6.69 14.16 22.20
N ALA A 750 6.45 13.36 21.18
CA ALA A 750 7.13 13.55 19.90
C ALA A 750 6.91 14.98 19.40
N ASP A 751 7.96 15.58 18.85
CA ASP A 751 7.93 16.92 18.29
C ASP A 751 8.44 16.89 16.86
N GLY A 752 7.50 16.81 15.92
CA GLY A 752 7.82 16.40 14.56
C GLY A 752 8.39 14.99 14.50
N ASN A 753 9.12 14.70 13.42
CA ASN A 753 9.86 13.44 13.27
C ASN A 753 11.29 13.51 13.83
N GLU A 754 11.64 14.61 14.50
CA GLU A 754 13.03 15.01 14.77
C GLU A 754 13.34 15.10 16.27
N GLY A 755 12.43 14.73 17.17
CA GLY A 755 12.71 14.96 18.58
C GLY A 755 11.61 14.69 19.59
N VAL A 756 11.92 15.09 20.83
CA VAL A 756 11.01 15.05 21.97
C VAL A 756 10.88 16.45 22.56
N ARG A 757 9.65 16.85 22.88
CA ARG A 757 9.34 18.10 23.59
C ARG A 757 8.66 17.80 24.91
N ARG A 758 9.06 18.51 25.97
CA ARG A 758 8.27 18.61 27.20
C ARG A 758 7.33 19.79 27.08
N LEU A 759 6.03 19.58 27.28
CA LEU A 759 5.06 20.67 27.32
C LEU A 759 5.05 21.35 28.70
N GLY A 760 4.98 22.67 28.72
CA GLY A 760 4.96 23.47 29.95
C GLY A 760 3.64 23.34 30.72
N LYS A 761 3.66 23.64 32.04
CA LYS A 761 2.42 23.83 32.81
C LYS A 761 1.76 25.14 32.37
N ARG A 762 0.42 25.20 32.38
CA ARG A 762 -0.37 26.44 32.21
C ARG A 762 0.09 27.58 33.15
N ASN A 763 0.78 27.24 34.26
CA ASN A 763 1.26 28.15 35.31
C ASN A 763 2.80 28.08 35.54
N GLY A 764 3.62 28.19 34.49
CA GLY A 764 5.03 28.65 34.66
C GLY A 764 6.15 27.59 34.75
N GLY A 765 5.93 26.36 34.28
CA GLY A 765 7.04 25.42 34.04
C GLY A 765 7.67 25.65 32.67
N ARG A 766 8.99 25.88 32.58
CA ARG A 766 9.70 26.02 31.28
C ARG A 766 9.60 24.72 30.47
N ALA A 767 9.10 24.83 29.23
CA ALA A 767 9.17 23.80 28.21
C ALA A 767 10.61 23.64 27.70
N TRP A 768 10.94 22.47 27.15
CA TRP A 768 12.21 22.22 26.47
C TRP A 768 11.99 21.30 25.27
N ARG A 769 12.88 21.37 24.28
CA ARG A 769 12.92 20.50 23.10
C ARG A 769 14.29 19.83 22.99
N LEU A 770 14.29 18.54 22.66
CA LEU A 770 15.48 17.74 22.35
C LEU A 770 15.39 17.30 20.89
N ALA A 771 16.34 17.74 20.07
CA ALA A 771 16.47 17.25 18.70
C ALA A 771 17.24 15.93 18.66
N LEU A 772 16.81 15.01 17.81
CA LEU A 772 17.33 13.67 17.63
C LEU A 772 17.83 13.50 16.19
N PRO A 773 19.08 13.04 16.01
CA PRO A 773 19.57 12.64 14.70
C PRO A 773 18.72 11.51 14.13
N SER A 774 18.59 11.54 12.81
CA SER A 774 17.99 10.49 12.02
C SER A 774 18.86 9.23 11.96
N GLY A 775 18.24 8.06 12.10
CA GLY A 775 18.90 6.78 11.88
C GLY A 775 19.19 6.44 10.42
N PRO A 776 19.95 5.37 10.15
CA PRO A 776 20.32 4.95 8.80
C PRO A 776 19.15 4.39 7.96
N LEU A 777 18.02 4.07 8.60
CA LEU A 777 16.82 3.51 7.97
C LEU A 777 15.67 4.51 8.05
N SER A 778 14.87 4.60 6.98
CA SER A 778 13.63 5.39 6.99
C SER A 778 12.45 4.52 7.41
N PHE A 779 11.98 4.72 8.66
CA PHE A 779 10.77 4.10 9.22
C PHE A 779 9.54 5.01 9.10
N ALA A 780 9.72 6.25 8.63
CA ALA A 780 8.69 7.29 8.67
C ALA A 780 7.57 6.99 7.68
N LEU A 781 6.34 6.97 8.18
CA LEU A 781 5.16 6.71 7.37
C LEU A 781 5.02 7.82 6.33
N ASN A 782 5.14 7.44 5.04
CA ASN A 782 4.98 8.35 3.90
C ASN A 782 5.98 9.53 3.82
N LEU A 783 7.13 9.46 4.50
CA LEU A 783 8.16 10.52 4.51
C LEU A 783 9.56 9.93 4.26
N ARG A 784 10.45 10.71 3.62
CA ARG A 784 11.87 10.38 3.40
C ARG A 784 12.81 10.84 4.49
N GLU A 785 12.30 11.60 5.45
CA GLU A 785 13.10 12.04 6.57
C GLU A 785 13.18 10.90 7.57
N ALA A 786 14.36 10.31 7.68
CA ALA A 786 14.62 9.32 8.71
C ALA A 786 14.25 9.95 10.06
N SER A 787 13.24 9.37 10.72
CA SER A 787 12.71 9.92 11.96
C SER A 787 13.68 9.61 13.07
N GLY A 788 14.07 10.59 13.88
CA GLY A 788 14.95 10.36 15.02
C GLY A 788 14.28 9.53 16.13
N LEU A 789 12.95 9.41 16.11
CA LEU A 789 12.14 8.74 17.12
C LEU A 789 11.07 7.84 16.49
N ILE A 790 10.95 6.61 16.97
CA ILE A 790 9.84 5.69 16.63
C ILE A 790 9.31 5.04 17.91
N GLY A 791 10.20 4.56 18.78
CA GLY A 791 9.83 4.07 20.11
C GLY A 791 9.39 5.22 21.03
N SER A 792 8.47 4.93 21.96
CA SER A 792 7.95 5.98 22.85
C SER A 792 8.99 6.37 23.92
N PRO A 793 9.06 7.66 24.32
CA PRO A 793 9.86 8.04 25.47
C PRO A 793 9.30 7.41 26.76
N VAL A 794 10.15 7.23 27.77
CA VAL A 794 9.74 6.65 29.06
C VAL A 794 10.17 7.56 30.20
N ALA A 795 9.22 8.10 30.96
CA ALA A 795 9.51 8.90 32.15
C ALA A 795 9.83 7.99 33.35
N VAL A 796 11.01 8.15 33.94
CA VAL A 796 11.49 7.35 35.09
C VAL A 796 12.04 8.29 36.16
N GLY A 797 11.24 8.53 37.20
CA GLY A 797 11.58 9.47 38.26
C GLY A 797 11.86 10.88 37.72
N ARG A 798 13.11 11.34 37.82
CA ARG A 798 13.55 12.67 37.36
C ARG A 798 14.21 12.64 35.98
N SER A 799 14.18 11.51 35.30
CA SER A 799 14.76 11.31 33.97
C SER A 799 13.71 10.91 32.95
N VAL A 800 14.00 11.13 31.67
CA VAL A 800 13.25 10.59 30.54
C VAL A 800 14.23 9.80 29.68
N LEU A 801 13.86 8.58 29.36
CA LEU A 801 14.57 7.73 28.40
C LEU A 801 14.02 8.01 27.01
N VAL A 802 14.90 8.25 26.04
CA VAL A 802 14.53 8.57 24.66
C VAL A 802 15.26 7.60 23.72
N PRO A 803 14.57 6.61 23.14
CA PRO A 803 15.16 5.67 22.18
C PRO A 803 15.32 6.33 20.81
N GLY A 804 16.54 6.39 20.28
CA GLY A 804 16.82 6.96 18.97
C GLY A 804 16.91 5.91 17.85
N THR A 805 16.42 6.25 16.66
CA THR A 805 16.63 5.40 15.46
C THR A 805 18.08 5.40 14.97
N ASP A 806 18.89 6.36 15.44
CA ASP A 806 20.34 6.38 15.32
C ASP A 806 21.04 5.30 16.18
N GLY A 807 20.27 4.59 17.00
CA GLY A 807 20.74 3.51 17.86
C GLY A 807 21.19 3.95 19.24
N VAL A 808 20.99 5.22 19.59
CA VAL A 808 21.38 5.75 20.90
C VAL A 808 20.17 5.85 21.82
N LEU A 809 20.23 5.17 22.97
CA LEU A 809 19.32 5.41 24.09
C LEU A 809 19.82 6.61 24.89
N ARG A 810 19.06 7.70 24.93
CA ARG A 810 19.41 8.92 25.66
C ARG A 810 18.71 8.97 27.01
N VAL A 811 19.42 9.41 28.04
CA VAL A 811 18.86 9.72 29.35
C VAL A 811 18.89 11.23 29.54
N VAL A 812 17.73 11.86 29.63
CA VAL A 812 17.61 13.31 29.77
C VAL A 812 16.94 13.70 31.08
N SER A 813 17.35 14.83 31.65
CA SER A 813 16.69 15.42 32.81
C SER A 813 15.25 15.80 32.46
N ALA A 814 14.27 15.21 33.15
CA ALA A 814 12.85 15.49 32.93
C ALA A 814 12.52 16.98 33.14
N LYS A 815 13.22 17.64 34.06
CA LYS A 815 13.00 19.06 34.37
C LYS A 815 13.58 20.00 33.31
N SER A 816 14.83 19.76 32.87
CA SER A 816 15.61 20.73 32.08
C SER A 816 15.85 20.34 30.63
N GLY A 817 15.62 19.08 30.25
CA GLY A 817 15.93 18.56 28.90
C GLY A 817 17.41 18.26 28.66
N LEU A 818 18.27 18.54 29.65
CA LEU A 818 19.70 18.29 29.53
C LEU A 818 20.00 16.80 29.45
N LEU A 819 20.85 16.41 28.49
CA LEU A 819 21.41 15.06 28.41
C LEU A 819 22.25 14.76 29.66
N THR A 820 21.85 13.74 30.42
CA THR A 820 22.54 13.31 31.65
C THR A 820 23.31 12.00 31.46
N GLY A 821 23.04 11.29 30.38
CA GLY A 821 23.72 10.05 30.01
C GLY A 821 23.19 9.51 28.69
N GLY A 822 23.80 8.45 28.20
CA GLY A 822 23.32 7.75 27.01
C GLY A 822 24.07 6.45 26.80
N PHE A 823 23.55 5.64 25.90
CA PHE A 823 24.07 4.31 25.59
C PHE A 823 23.93 4.04 24.10
N ASP A 824 25.01 3.61 23.44
CA ASP A 824 24.98 3.18 22.05
C ASP A 824 24.62 1.69 21.98
N ALA A 825 23.44 1.38 21.44
CA ALA A 825 22.95 0.02 21.26
C ALA A 825 23.52 -0.68 20.03
N GLY A 826 24.20 0.07 19.13
CA GLY A 826 24.80 -0.43 17.89
C GLY A 826 23.79 -0.66 16.76
N GLY A 827 22.55 -0.18 16.89
CA GLY A 827 21.53 -0.28 15.84
C GLY A 827 20.20 0.38 16.24
N PRO A 828 19.32 0.70 15.27
CA PRO A 828 18.12 1.51 15.51
C PRO A 828 17.23 1.01 16.65
N LEU A 829 16.85 1.90 17.58
CA LEU A 829 15.90 1.60 18.65
C LEU A 829 14.51 2.09 18.26
N VAL A 830 13.65 1.15 17.85
CA VAL A 830 12.29 1.43 17.34
C VAL A 830 11.17 0.95 18.25
N SER A 831 11.49 0.18 19.29
CA SER A 831 10.56 -0.26 20.34
C SER A 831 10.67 0.61 21.60
N THR A 832 9.61 0.65 22.42
CA THR A 832 9.65 1.38 23.70
C THR A 832 10.51 0.62 24.74
N PRO A 833 11.43 1.27 25.46
CA PRO A 833 12.22 0.63 26.52
C PRO A 833 11.35 0.09 27.67
N ALA A 834 11.65 -1.11 28.16
CA ALA A 834 11.10 -1.59 29.42
C ALA A 834 11.99 -1.15 30.58
N VAL A 835 11.42 -0.78 31.74
CA VAL A 835 12.21 -0.33 32.88
C VAL A 835 11.80 -1.12 34.12
N HIS A 836 12.80 -1.69 34.80
CA HIS A 836 12.60 -2.40 36.06
C HIS A 836 13.82 -2.24 36.96
N SER A 837 13.58 -1.91 38.24
CA SER A 837 14.62 -1.86 39.29
C SER A 837 15.89 -1.08 38.89
N GLY A 838 15.72 0.10 38.27
CA GLY A 838 16.85 0.97 37.87
C GLY A 838 17.61 0.52 36.61
N THR A 839 17.10 -0.48 35.89
CA THR A 839 17.66 -0.96 34.62
C THR A 839 16.65 -0.76 33.50
N ALA A 840 17.12 -0.27 32.35
CA ALA A 840 16.35 -0.21 31.12
C ALA A 840 16.70 -1.39 30.22
N TYR A 841 15.69 -2.04 29.65
CA TYR A 841 15.83 -3.13 28.70
C TYR A 841 15.39 -2.62 27.33
N VAL A 842 16.31 -2.67 26.36
CA VAL A 842 16.10 -2.15 25.01
C VAL A 842 16.39 -3.20 23.97
N ALA A 843 15.67 -3.13 22.85
CA ALA A 843 15.92 -3.96 21.69
C ALA A 843 16.20 -3.10 20.46
N THR A 844 17.22 -3.49 19.70
CA THR A 844 17.50 -2.92 18.38
C THR A 844 16.64 -3.60 17.32
N TYR A 845 16.43 -2.93 16.19
CA TYR A 845 15.69 -3.48 15.06
C TYR A 845 16.21 -4.83 14.57
N SER A 846 17.52 -5.09 14.68
CA SER A 846 18.14 -6.35 14.26
C SER A 846 17.97 -7.50 15.26
N GLY A 847 17.33 -7.28 16.42
CA GLY A 847 17.10 -8.32 17.42
C GLY A 847 18.14 -8.39 18.54
N ARG A 848 19.12 -7.48 18.60
CA ARG A 848 20.00 -7.36 19.78
C ARG A 848 19.23 -6.75 20.95
N VAL A 849 19.31 -7.38 22.12
CA VAL A 849 18.64 -6.97 23.37
C VAL A 849 19.70 -6.62 24.41
N LEU A 850 19.52 -5.51 25.13
CA LEU A 850 20.48 -5.02 26.12
C LEU A 850 19.79 -4.61 27.42
N ALA A 851 20.44 -4.92 28.55
CA ALA A 851 20.11 -4.36 29.86
C ALA A 851 21.08 -3.23 30.21
N VAL A 852 20.58 -2.00 30.28
CA VAL A 852 21.35 -0.78 30.48
C VAL A 852 21.06 -0.22 31.87
N PRO A 853 22.06 -0.09 32.76
CA PRO A 853 21.86 0.50 34.07
C PRO A 853 21.61 2.01 33.96
N LEU A 854 20.59 2.53 34.67
CA LEU A 854 20.21 3.95 34.61
C LEU A 854 20.93 4.82 35.66
N GLY A 855 21.72 4.22 36.55
CA GLY A 855 22.48 4.91 37.59
C GLY A 855 23.98 4.97 37.27
N LYS A 856 24.68 6.00 37.75
CA LYS A 856 26.15 5.99 37.80
C LYS A 856 26.58 4.92 38.80
N LYS A 857 27.52 4.04 38.44
CA LYS A 857 28.32 3.33 39.45
C LYS A 857 28.96 4.43 40.30
N GLU A 858 28.58 4.56 41.56
CA GLU A 858 29.42 5.26 42.53
C GLU A 858 30.75 4.50 42.51
N ARG A 859 31.80 5.15 41.99
CA ARG A 859 33.16 4.71 42.26
C ARG A 859 33.37 4.99 43.74
N ASN A 860 33.30 3.94 44.56
CA ASN A 860 33.76 3.97 45.95
C ASN A 860 35.21 4.45 46.02
#